data_AF-V6M0W4-F1
#
_entry.id   AF-V6M0W4-F1
#
_cell.length_a   1.000
_cell.length_b   1.000
_cell.length_c   1.000
_cell.angle_alpha   90.00
_cell.angle_beta   90.00
_cell.angle_gamma   90.00
#
_symmetry.space_group_name_H-M   'P 1'
#
loop_
_entity.id
_entity.type
_entity.pdbx_description
1 polymer ?
#
loop_
_entity_poly.entity_id
_entity_poly.type
_entity_poly.pdbx_seq_one_letter_code
_entity_poly.pdbx_strand_id
1 'polypeptide(L)'
;MSRPLILQQYYTRGRQGIFRANEGYDTVAKSPGLDNQFIKKTLHPFCVYQAPRQLQERSEADVSRYPKALVCFRAETGELVLGQSVFVGADFTGQRNTFFSHNYVIPAERSDVFIREPARIFGVESFQKQHDEAKGKELPGLDELPYKQGTTGQDRRQVLQRLGIDQTVFKQLLHAIMLSLSGKKKVFISLPGDIAESTAQAHQLLEILYTCLPYEMRRHFGFLTYSDEPQSKKHIHLMFVEAGSIRPGNGQNDKDFLFDFASQRLLNTELTEGKHEYLDFAWEFLQDSRILASFHEFCEEVLQGADRQTGLSLVTYYQLCALYQIEKGRMSVYENNRPAIWQVLNHYLRQAQLLKKDRLHELMRAIYLLETQALSQQHWPEIELVKQIADSYSVARNEVEKAEKVQYVIDVLSKGKNLLKTSYVAEVYQHVSGHRDLFHALMRQVLGYKVLVKPLFEEYLVERLKAVATITQMLKEIEFWAKNAPLAIRHPFFATTTIPKLIGLMIEERKRLDAAMQIHHFFDSFAGSPSYAEELLDEVDKTLLKKVALDTLSQKDFDQILSLLEDKPQTFFDGLDLEARNKLDMMMNVASLEELSEIPGPEEFFRKWDRNDIESQQRLLQNMLVIPLREESFAKVALIFHVADESQQAAFRYAEMIAYVGKGGGDEAVHAFLQWAMTQRMFFSGKLLEPAFRHALKSFFAEERGQRLRQKEWRKRWYAIRNADFRKLLDEVRNETTHPLVKFFRKKSTAVTGLIVLVAAGAVSGYLYWQPGTQPANGDAHEGNEAPARVRVPQQVEFVPVYKLMVDPKIEPVLMQPALPEQAPESPTEPIPQDG
;
A
#
# COMPACT_ATOMS: atom_id res chain seq x y z
N MET A 1 -29.44 -22.32 -42.19
CA MET A 1 -29.68 -20.88 -42.39
C MET A 1 -28.88 -20.43 -43.60
N SER A 2 -29.49 -19.74 -44.56
CA SER A 2 -28.80 -19.23 -45.76
C SER A 2 -27.77 -18.16 -45.39
N ARG A 3 -26.59 -18.20 -46.00
CA ARG A 3 -25.51 -17.23 -45.77
C ARG A 3 -25.99 -15.81 -46.14
N PRO A 4 -25.73 -14.77 -45.31
CA PRO A 4 -26.18 -13.43 -45.63
C PRO A 4 -25.47 -12.88 -46.87
N LEU A 5 -26.25 -12.26 -47.76
CA LEU A 5 -25.78 -11.71 -49.04
C LEU A 5 -25.00 -10.41 -48.84
N ILE A 6 -24.05 -10.14 -49.73
CA ILE A 6 -23.34 -8.87 -49.84
C ILE A 6 -24.24 -7.90 -50.62
N LEU A 7 -24.46 -6.71 -50.06
CA LEU A 7 -25.37 -5.71 -50.63
C LEU A 7 -24.59 -4.66 -51.41
N GLN A 8 -25.26 -4.00 -52.36
CA GLN A 8 -24.64 -3.05 -53.28
C GLN A 8 -25.32 -1.68 -53.26
N GLN A 9 -24.54 -0.64 -53.58
CA GLN A 9 -25.03 0.72 -53.81
C GLN A 9 -24.27 1.36 -54.99
N TYR A 10 -25.00 1.97 -55.92
CA TYR A 10 -24.47 2.87 -56.94
C TYR A 10 -24.85 4.31 -56.63
N TYR A 11 -23.87 5.21 -56.68
CA TYR A 11 -24.04 6.64 -56.43
C TYR A 11 -23.36 7.45 -57.52
N THR A 12 -24.10 8.39 -58.10
CA THR A 12 -23.59 9.33 -59.10
C THR A 12 -24.57 10.48 -59.27
N ARG A 13 -24.26 11.40 -60.17
CA ARG A 13 -25.21 12.44 -60.58
C ARG A 13 -26.13 11.90 -61.66
N GLY A 14 -27.43 11.91 -61.39
CA GLY A 14 -28.46 11.44 -62.32
C GLY A 14 -29.62 12.42 -62.42
N ARG A 15 -30.53 12.15 -63.36
CA ARG A 15 -31.80 12.91 -63.51
C ARG A 15 -32.71 12.72 -62.30
N GLN A 16 -32.64 11.54 -61.70
CA GLN A 16 -33.40 11.13 -60.53
C GLN A 16 -32.57 10.13 -59.72
N GLY A 17 -32.75 10.09 -58.41
CA GLY A 17 -32.18 9.09 -57.52
C GLY A 17 -33.25 8.27 -56.80
N ILE A 18 -32.82 7.55 -55.78
CA ILE A 18 -33.69 6.81 -54.85
C ILE A 18 -34.31 7.76 -53.81
N PHE A 19 -33.59 8.81 -53.41
CA PHE A 19 -34.02 9.73 -52.37
C PHE A 19 -34.51 11.07 -52.89
N ARG A 20 -34.07 11.48 -54.09
CA ARG A 20 -34.42 12.76 -54.72
C ARG A 20 -35.01 12.53 -56.11
N ALA A 21 -36.11 13.20 -56.41
CA ALA A 21 -36.75 13.18 -57.73
C ALA A 21 -36.16 14.20 -58.72
N ASN A 22 -35.32 15.11 -58.24
CA ASN A 22 -34.69 16.16 -59.04
C ASN A 22 -33.25 15.78 -59.40
N GLU A 23 -32.71 16.44 -60.42
CA GLU A 23 -31.31 16.32 -60.82
C GLU A 23 -30.36 16.61 -59.65
N GLY A 24 -29.36 15.73 -59.48
CA GLY A 24 -28.30 15.93 -58.50
C GLY A 24 -27.55 14.64 -58.19
N TYR A 25 -26.58 14.74 -57.28
CA TYR A 25 -25.93 13.56 -56.72
C TYR A 25 -26.86 12.84 -55.76
N ASP A 26 -27.07 11.55 -56.02
CA ASP A 26 -27.86 10.67 -55.17
C ASP A 26 -27.48 9.21 -55.40
N THR A 27 -28.01 8.32 -54.57
CA THR A 27 -28.01 6.88 -54.87
C THR A 27 -28.94 6.61 -56.04
N VAL A 28 -28.41 6.04 -57.13
CA VAL A 28 -29.18 5.76 -58.35
C VAL A 28 -29.71 4.32 -58.36
N ALA A 29 -28.99 3.39 -57.73
CA ALA A 29 -29.42 2.01 -57.55
C ALA A 29 -28.91 1.42 -56.22
N LYS A 30 -29.68 0.52 -55.61
CA LYS A 30 -29.27 -0.19 -54.37
C LYS A 30 -29.85 -1.59 -54.29
N SER A 31 -29.27 -2.45 -53.47
CA SER A 31 -29.90 -3.72 -53.13
C SER A 31 -31.13 -3.53 -52.24
N PRO A 32 -32.22 -4.29 -52.43
CA PRO A 32 -33.47 -4.12 -51.66
C PRO A 32 -33.27 -4.15 -50.14
N GLY A 33 -32.42 -5.06 -49.64
CA GLY A 33 -32.11 -5.21 -48.21
C GLY A 33 -31.18 -4.14 -47.62
N LEU A 34 -30.68 -3.19 -48.41
CA LEU A 34 -29.79 -2.14 -47.91
C LEU A 34 -30.59 -0.97 -47.34
N ASP A 35 -30.44 -0.73 -46.03
CA ASP A 35 -31.19 0.29 -45.32
C ASP A 35 -30.89 1.73 -45.82
N ASN A 36 -31.95 2.52 -45.96
CA ASN A 36 -31.87 3.87 -46.52
C ASN A 36 -31.14 4.85 -45.57
N GLN A 37 -31.29 4.67 -44.26
CA GLN A 37 -30.61 5.51 -43.28
C GLN A 37 -29.12 5.15 -43.20
N PHE A 38 -28.77 3.87 -43.30
CA PHE A 38 -27.39 3.41 -43.43
C PHE A 38 -26.71 4.04 -44.66
N ILE A 39 -27.37 4.03 -45.82
CA ILE A 39 -26.83 4.67 -47.03
C ILE A 39 -26.54 6.17 -46.79
N LYS A 40 -27.52 6.92 -46.26
CA LYS A 40 -27.39 8.37 -46.07
C LYS A 40 -26.36 8.75 -45.00
N LYS A 41 -26.30 8.02 -43.88
CA LYS A 41 -25.43 8.35 -42.74
C LYS A 41 -24.04 7.73 -42.86
N THR A 42 -23.93 6.55 -43.42
CA THR A 42 -22.69 5.76 -43.44
C THR A 42 -22.01 5.79 -44.80
N LEU A 43 -22.73 5.62 -45.92
CA LEU A 43 -22.10 5.50 -47.25
C LEU A 43 -21.91 6.84 -47.96
N HIS A 44 -22.92 7.72 -47.96
CA HIS A 44 -22.86 9.03 -48.63
C HIS A 44 -21.63 9.88 -48.27
N PRO A 45 -21.17 9.94 -47.00
CA PRO A 45 -19.95 10.70 -46.65
C PRO A 45 -18.68 10.25 -47.38
N PHE A 46 -18.65 9.02 -47.90
CA PHE A 46 -17.54 8.46 -48.67
C PHE A 46 -17.81 8.44 -50.18
N CYS A 47 -19.02 8.77 -50.62
CA CYS A 47 -19.39 8.91 -52.02
C CYS A 47 -18.99 10.29 -52.54
N VAL A 48 -17.69 10.57 -52.52
CA VAL A 48 -17.09 11.84 -52.95
C VAL A 48 -15.83 11.52 -53.74
N TYR A 49 -15.63 12.25 -54.84
CA TYR A 49 -14.40 12.19 -55.62
C TYR A 49 -14.13 13.56 -56.23
N GLN A 50 -12.96 14.10 -55.95
CA GLN A 50 -12.44 15.30 -56.60
C GLN A 50 -11.35 14.87 -57.57
N ALA A 51 -11.36 15.41 -58.79
CA ALA A 51 -10.36 15.03 -59.77
C ALA A 51 -9.00 15.69 -59.46
N PRO A 52 -7.87 15.02 -59.73
CA PRO A 52 -6.55 15.56 -59.40
C PRO A 52 -6.28 16.88 -60.11
N ARG A 53 -5.68 17.85 -59.41
CA ARG A 53 -5.34 19.16 -59.96
C ARG A 53 -4.39 19.03 -61.16
N GLN A 54 -3.41 18.13 -61.07
CA GLN A 54 -2.48 17.85 -62.17
C GLN A 54 -3.17 17.43 -63.48
N LEU A 55 -4.29 16.69 -63.39
CA LEU A 55 -5.06 16.25 -64.57
C LEU A 55 -6.02 17.34 -65.06
N GLN A 56 -6.58 18.12 -64.13
CA GLN A 56 -7.46 19.24 -64.47
C GLN A 56 -6.70 20.36 -65.18
N GLU A 57 -5.50 20.72 -64.70
CA GLU A 57 -4.66 21.78 -65.27
C GLU A 57 -4.26 21.50 -66.72
N ARG A 58 -4.04 20.22 -67.07
CA ARG A 58 -3.71 19.80 -68.45
C ARG A 58 -4.92 19.42 -69.30
N SER A 59 -6.14 19.56 -68.77
CA SER A 59 -7.39 19.16 -69.45
C SER A 59 -7.35 17.72 -69.99
N GLU A 60 -6.95 16.77 -69.15
CA GLU A 60 -6.83 15.35 -69.52
C GLU A 60 -8.17 14.77 -70.02
N ALA A 61 -8.19 14.25 -71.24
CA ALA A 61 -9.40 13.66 -71.84
C ALA A 61 -9.52 12.15 -71.54
N ASP A 62 -8.40 11.47 -71.26
CA ASP A 62 -8.40 10.05 -70.98
C ASP A 62 -8.82 9.77 -69.52
N VAL A 63 -10.08 9.36 -69.36
CA VAL A 63 -10.67 8.96 -68.07
C VAL A 63 -9.87 7.85 -67.37
N SER A 64 -9.17 6.99 -68.13
CA SER A 64 -8.38 5.89 -67.56
C SER A 64 -7.16 6.35 -66.77
N ARG A 65 -6.69 7.59 -66.99
CA ARG A 65 -5.57 8.20 -66.27
C ARG A 65 -5.97 8.79 -64.91
N TYR A 66 -7.26 8.91 -64.63
CA TYR A 66 -7.74 9.39 -63.33
C TYR A 66 -7.64 8.27 -62.29
N PRO A 67 -7.10 8.55 -61.09
CA PRO A 67 -6.93 7.54 -60.06
C PRO A 67 -8.27 6.99 -59.58
N LYS A 68 -8.32 5.71 -59.24
CA LYS A 68 -9.52 5.09 -58.65
C LYS A 68 -9.38 5.15 -57.13
N ALA A 69 -10.35 5.77 -56.46
CA ALA A 69 -10.34 5.89 -55.00
C ALA A 69 -11.05 4.67 -54.38
N LEU A 70 -10.27 3.67 -53.96
CA LEU A 70 -10.74 2.55 -53.15
C LEU A 70 -10.84 3.00 -51.69
N VAL A 71 -11.99 2.74 -51.07
CA VAL A 71 -12.26 3.00 -49.67
C VAL A 71 -12.64 1.70 -48.98
N CYS A 72 -12.09 1.46 -47.80
CA CYS A 72 -12.44 0.32 -46.96
C CYS A 72 -12.57 0.79 -45.51
N PHE A 73 -13.66 0.43 -44.84
CA PHE A 73 -13.81 0.69 -43.40
C PHE A 73 -14.89 -0.18 -42.78
N ARG A 74 -14.84 -0.34 -41.46
CA ARG A 74 -15.89 -1.00 -40.69
C ARG A 74 -16.89 0.02 -40.15
N ALA A 75 -18.17 -0.19 -40.45
CA ALA A 75 -19.26 0.63 -39.93
C ALA A 75 -19.51 0.35 -38.43
N GLU A 76 -20.21 1.27 -37.76
CA GLU A 76 -20.55 1.12 -36.33
C GLU A 76 -21.47 -0.09 -36.06
N THR A 77 -22.30 -0.44 -37.04
CA THR A 77 -23.18 -1.60 -37.04
C THR A 77 -22.44 -2.93 -37.33
N GLY A 78 -21.15 -2.86 -37.65
CA GLY A 78 -20.25 -4.01 -37.75
C GLY A 78 -19.94 -4.48 -39.18
N GLU A 79 -20.68 -4.02 -40.19
CA GLU A 79 -20.47 -4.34 -41.60
C GLU A 79 -19.13 -3.78 -42.11
N LEU A 80 -18.51 -4.51 -43.02
CA LEU A 80 -17.35 -4.04 -43.76
C LEU A 80 -17.82 -3.39 -45.06
N VAL A 81 -17.50 -2.11 -45.23
CA VAL A 81 -17.80 -1.35 -46.45
C VAL A 81 -16.55 -1.36 -47.32
N LEU A 82 -16.71 -1.80 -48.56
CA LEU A 82 -15.67 -1.76 -49.59
C LEU A 82 -16.21 -0.99 -50.80
N GLY A 83 -15.68 0.19 -51.06
CA GLY A 83 -16.16 1.10 -52.10
C GLY A 83 -15.09 1.51 -53.08
N GLN A 84 -15.49 1.84 -54.31
CA GLN A 84 -14.61 2.46 -55.29
C GLN A 84 -15.30 3.64 -55.94
N SER A 85 -14.64 4.80 -55.92
CA SER A 85 -15.05 6.00 -56.65
C SER A 85 -14.12 6.26 -57.82
N VAL A 86 -14.68 6.57 -58.98
CA VAL A 86 -13.95 6.83 -60.22
C VAL A 86 -14.47 8.08 -60.91
N PHE A 87 -13.58 8.84 -61.54
CA PHE A 87 -13.96 9.88 -62.49
C PHE A 87 -14.62 9.25 -63.72
N VAL A 88 -15.68 9.86 -64.26
CA VAL A 88 -16.39 9.34 -65.45
C VAL A 88 -16.55 10.38 -66.56
N GLY A 89 -15.89 11.54 -66.45
CA GLY A 89 -16.03 12.62 -67.41
C GLY A 89 -17.35 13.36 -67.26
N ALA A 90 -17.94 13.80 -68.37
CA ALA A 90 -19.17 14.59 -68.37
C ALA A 90 -20.39 13.79 -67.87
N ASP A 91 -21.28 14.45 -67.12
CA ASP A 91 -22.56 13.89 -66.69
C ASP A 91 -23.57 13.75 -67.85
N PHE A 92 -24.79 13.30 -67.55
CA PHE A 92 -25.85 13.12 -68.54
C PHE A 92 -26.27 14.40 -69.29
N THR A 93 -25.85 15.59 -68.83
CA THR A 93 -26.07 16.87 -69.51
C THR A 93 -24.94 17.24 -70.46
N GLY A 94 -23.77 16.61 -70.33
CA GLY A 94 -22.57 16.94 -71.09
C GLY A 94 -21.85 18.22 -70.62
N GLN A 95 -22.40 18.95 -69.64
CA GLN A 95 -21.91 20.29 -69.27
C GLN A 95 -20.97 20.29 -68.06
N ARG A 96 -21.02 19.26 -67.22
CA ARG A 96 -20.26 19.19 -65.96
C ARG A 96 -19.63 17.83 -65.80
N ASN A 97 -18.42 17.81 -65.26
CA ASN A 97 -17.77 16.56 -64.91
C ASN A 97 -18.43 15.91 -63.69
N THR A 98 -18.39 14.59 -63.62
CA THR A 98 -18.95 13.80 -62.52
C THR A 98 -18.08 12.58 -62.20
N PHE A 99 -18.46 11.89 -61.13
CA PHE A 99 -17.86 10.66 -60.67
C PHE A 99 -18.94 9.61 -60.42
N PHE A 100 -18.50 8.36 -60.33
CA PHE A 100 -19.33 7.22 -60.00
C PHE A 100 -18.74 6.47 -58.82
N SER A 101 -19.57 6.15 -57.82
CA SER A 101 -19.18 5.34 -56.67
C SER A 101 -19.97 4.04 -56.65
N HIS A 102 -19.27 2.92 -56.51
CA HIS A 102 -19.84 1.62 -56.24
C HIS A 102 -19.38 1.13 -54.86
N ASN A 103 -20.33 0.86 -53.96
CA ASN A 103 -20.05 0.32 -52.64
C ASN A 103 -20.64 -1.09 -52.47
N TYR A 104 -19.81 -2.00 -51.96
CA TYR A 104 -20.21 -3.28 -51.39
C TYR A 104 -20.34 -3.15 -49.88
N VAL A 105 -21.43 -3.68 -49.33
CA VAL A 105 -21.68 -3.77 -47.88
C VAL A 105 -21.67 -5.24 -47.50
N ILE A 106 -20.58 -5.66 -46.87
CA ILE A 106 -20.34 -7.03 -46.44
C ILE A 106 -20.88 -7.19 -45.02
N PRO A 107 -21.81 -8.14 -44.78
CA PRO A 107 -22.38 -8.39 -43.46
C PRO A 107 -21.33 -8.64 -42.38
N ALA A 108 -21.63 -8.24 -41.13
CA ALA A 108 -20.71 -8.37 -40.00
C ALA A 108 -20.28 -9.82 -39.76
N GLU A 109 -21.16 -10.80 -40.00
CA GLU A 109 -20.86 -12.24 -39.84
C GLU A 109 -19.84 -12.75 -40.87
N ARG A 110 -19.58 -11.97 -41.92
CA ARG A 110 -18.69 -12.33 -43.02
C ARG A 110 -17.42 -11.49 -43.05
N SER A 111 -17.34 -10.38 -42.34
CA SER A 111 -16.23 -9.42 -42.42
C SER A 111 -14.88 -10.07 -42.11
N ASP A 112 -14.84 -10.97 -41.14
CA ASP A 112 -13.60 -11.62 -40.68
C ASP A 112 -12.92 -12.46 -41.79
N VAL A 113 -13.69 -13.02 -42.72
CA VAL A 113 -13.13 -13.76 -43.87
C VAL A 113 -12.35 -12.82 -44.79
N PHE A 114 -12.88 -11.62 -45.03
CA PHE A 114 -12.22 -10.60 -45.85
C PHE A 114 -10.99 -10.03 -45.15
N ILE A 115 -11.06 -9.87 -43.83
CA ILE A 115 -9.99 -9.29 -43.01
C ILE A 115 -8.77 -10.22 -42.94
N ARG A 116 -9.01 -11.54 -42.89
CA ARG A 116 -7.94 -12.55 -42.83
C ARG A 116 -7.24 -12.75 -44.18
N GLU A 117 -7.96 -12.60 -45.29
CA GLU A 117 -7.45 -12.78 -46.66
C GLU A 117 -7.39 -11.44 -47.43
N PRO A 118 -6.26 -10.71 -47.43
CA PRO A 118 -6.15 -9.37 -48.03
C PRO A 118 -6.57 -9.30 -49.50
N ALA A 119 -6.38 -10.39 -50.26
CA ALA A 119 -6.79 -10.50 -51.65
C ALA A 119 -8.29 -10.27 -51.87
N ARG A 120 -9.14 -10.59 -50.87
CA ARG A 120 -10.58 -10.32 -50.92
C ARG A 120 -10.96 -8.84 -50.79
N ILE A 121 -10.01 -7.99 -50.41
CA ILE A 121 -10.17 -6.54 -50.32
C ILE A 121 -9.47 -5.87 -51.51
N PHE A 122 -8.18 -6.17 -51.71
CA PHE A 122 -7.34 -5.50 -52.71
C PHE A 122 -7.45 -6.09 -54.12
N GLY A 123 -7.87 -7.36 -54.23
CA GLY A 123 -8.01 -8.07 -55.50
C GLY A 123 -9.39 -7.97 -56.15
N VAL A 124 -10.32 -7.18 -55.60
CA VAL A 124 -11.68 -7.03 -56.14
C VAL A 124 -11.65 -6.12 -57.38
N GLU A 125 -11.96 -6.69 -58.54
CA GLU A 125 -12.01 -5.94 -59.81
C GLU A 125 -13.43 -5.76 -60.37
N SER A 126 -14.43 -6.34 -59.71
CA SER A 126 -15.84 -6.34 -60.16
C SER A 126 -16.57 -5.01 -59.98
N PHE A 127 -15.87 -3.93 -59.61
CA PHE A 127 -16.48 -2.61 -59.44
C PHE A 127 -17.01 -2.06 -60.77
N GLN A 128 -18.27 -1.62 -60.76
CA GLN A 128 -18.86 -0.90 -61.88
C GLN A 128 -18.36 0.55 -61.91
N LYS A 129 -18.31 1.12 -63.11
CA LYS A 129 -17.88 2.50 -63.34
C LYS A 129 -19.00 3.41 -63.86
N GLN A 130 -20.17 2.84 -64.15
CA GLN A 130 -21.32 3.54 -64.67
C GLN A 130 -22.59 2.77 -64.32
N HIS A 131 -23.74 3.45 -64.39
CA HIS A 131 -25.05 2.84 -64.24
C HIS A 131 -25.90 3.11 -65.49
N ASP A 132 -26.53 2.07 -66.01
CA ASP A 132 -27.49 2.14 -67.09
C ASP A 132 -28.90 2.27 -66.50
N GLU A 133 -29.53 3.43 -66.69
CA GLU A 133 -30.87 3.74 -66.16
C GLU A 133 -31.93 2.73 -66.66
N ALA A 134 -31.71 2.08 -67.82
CA ALA A 134 -32.63 1.07 -68.35
C ALA A 134 -32.67 -0.22 -67.49
N LYS A 135 -31.66 -0.46 -66.66
CA LYS A 135 -31.58 -1.63 -65.76
C LYS A 135 -32.33 -1.45 -64.45
N GLY A 136 -32.99 -0.29 -64.25
CA GLY A 136 -33.77 0.00 -63.05
C GLY A 136 -32.91 0.33 -61.82
N LYS A 137 -33.56 0.60 -60.69
CA LYS A 137 -32.93 1.09 -59.45
C LYS A 137 -32.57 -0.01 -58.44
N GLU A 138 -32.81 -1.28 -58.78
CA GLU A 138 -32.58 -2.42 -57.88
C GLU A 138 -31.34 -3.21 -58.29
N LEU A 139 -30.46 -3.49 -57.33
CA LEU A 139 -29.25 -4.29 -57.52
C LEU A 139 -29.38 -5.66 -56.83
N PRO A 140 -28.89 -6.75 -57.43
CA PRO A 140 -28.92 -8.06 -56.78
C PRO A 140 -28.04 -8.07 -55.51
N GLY A 141 -28.42 -8.88 -54.52
CA GLY A 141 -27.48 -9.29 -53.47
C GLY A 141 -26.51 -10.34 -54.01
N LEU A 142 -25.26 -10.33 -53.55
CA LEU A 142 -24.20 -11.21 -54.05
C LEU A 142 -23.81 -12.26 -52.99
N ASP A 143 -23.67 -13.51 -53.41
CA ASP A 143 -23.13 -14.55 -52.53
C ASP A 143 -21.64 -14.34 -52.27
N GLU A 144 -20.84 -13.99 -53.28
CA GLU A 144 -19.40 -13.71 -53.15
C GLU A 144 -18.96 -12.58 -54.09
N LEU A 145 -17.83 -11.96 -53.77
CA LEU A 145 -17.16 -10.99 -54.64
C LEU A 145 -16.04 -11.70 -55.39
N PRO A 146 -16.03 -11.69 -56.73
CA PRO A 146 -14.88 -12.15 -57.51
C PRO A 146 -13.65 -11.32 -57.15
N TYR A 147 -12.55 -12.00 -56.85
CA TYR A 147 -11.27 -11.36 -56.57
C TYR A 147 -10.14 -12.14 -57.23
N LYS A 148 -9.09 -11.44 -57.63
CA LYS A 148 -7.84 -12.07 -58.02
C LYS A 148 -7.03 -12.35 -56.77
N GLN A 149 -6.43 -13.54 -56.70
CA GLN A 149 -5.34 -13.75 -55.77
C GLN A 149 -4.28 -12.68 -56.05
N GLY A 150 -3.69 -12.12 -54.99
CA GLY A 150 -2.65 -11.09 -55.11
C GLY A 150 -1.48 -11.58 -55.96
N THR A 151 -0.49 -10.72 -56.21
CA THR A 151 0.74 -11.12 -56.92
C THR A 151 1.61 -12.06 -56.06
N THR A 152 1.15 -13.29 -55.87
CA THR A 152 1.89 -14.39 -55.27
C THR A 152 3.20 -14.56 -56.04
N GLY A 153 4.32 -14.19 -55.41
CA GLY A 153 5.66 -14.26 -56.01
C GLY A 153 6.31 -12.92 -56.36
N GLN A 154 5.60 -11.78 -56.23
CA GLN A 154 6.25 -10.47 -56.36
C GLN A 154 7.05 -10.14 -55.10
N ASP A 155 8.31 -9.76 -55.29
CA ASP A 155 9.20 -9.38 -54.19
C ASP A 155 8.70 -8.08 -53.54
N ARG A 156 8.10 -8.20 -52.35
CA ARG A 156 7.55 -7.07 -51.58
C ARG A 156 8.61 -6.04 -51.22
N ARG A 157 9.86 -6.44 -50.97
CA ARG A 157 10.96 -5.50 -50.69
C ARG A 157 11.32 -4.70 -51.93
N GLN A 158 11.30 -5.29 -53.11
CA GLN A 158 11.47 -4.53 -54.36
C GLN A 158 10.35 -3.52 -54.59
N VAL A 159 9.09 -3.88 -54.27
CA VAL A 159 7.97 -2.94 -54.33
C VAL A 159 8.21 -1.75 -53.41
N LEU A 160 8.55 -2.00 -52.15
CA LEU A 160 8.87 -0.94 -51.18
C LEU A 160 10.05 -0.07 -51.65
N GLN A 161 11.12 -0.69 -52.17
CA GLN A 161 12.29 0.03 -52.66
C GLN A 161 11.96 0.96 -53.85
N ARG A 162 11.09 0.53 -54.78
CA ARG A 162 10.62 1.38 -55.89
C ARG A 162 9.83 2.60 -55.41
N LEU A 163 9.16 2.50 -54.27
CA LEU A 163 8.45 3.60 -53.63
C LEU A 163 9.36 4.45 -52.72
N GLY A 164 10.66 4.15 -52.65
CA GLY A 164 11.60 4.84 -51.78
C GLY A 164 11.46 4.48 -50.29
N ILE A 165 10.88 3.32 -49.99
CA ILE A 165 10.63 2.85 -48.63
C ILE A 165 11.69 1.80 -48.26
N ASP A 166 12.61 2.18 -47.39
CA ASP A 166 13.59 1.27 -46.79
C ASP A 166 13.04 0.62 -45.50
N GLN A 167 13.89 -0.12 -44.79
CA GLN A 167 13.53 -0.77 -43.53
C GLN A 167 13.05 0.23 -42.48
N THR A 168 13.73 1.37 -42.34
CA THR A 168 13.43 2.37 -41.31
C THR A 168 12.06 2.99 -41.58
N VAL A 169 11.84 3.44 -42.81
CA VAL A 169 10.57 4.08 -43.19
C VAL A 169 9.42 3.08 -43.17
N PHE A 170 9.64 1.82 -43.55
CA PHE A 170 8.64 0.77 -43.41
C PHE A 170 8.19 0.60 -41.95
N LYS A 171 9.14 0.53 -41.01
CA LYS A 171 8.82 0.41 -39.58
C LYS A 171 8.07 1.63 -39.07
N GLN A 172 8.47 2.84 -39.49
CA GLN A 172 7.77 4.08 -39.17
C GLN A 172 6.33 4.09 -39.70
N LEU A 173 6.11 3.65 -40.94
CA LEU A 173 4.77 3.53 -41.53
C LEU A 173 3.89 2.57 -40.74
N LEU A 174 4.38 1.35 -40.48
CA LEU A 174 3.61 0.35 -39.76
C LEU A 174 3.31 0.80 -38.32
N HIS A 175 4.29 1.40 -37.64
CA HIS A 175 4.13 2.01 -36.34
C HIS A 175 3.05 3.11 -36.32
N ALA A 176 3.12 4.05 -37.25
CA ALA A 176 2.14 5.14 -37.38
C ALA A 176 0.72 4.61 -37.60
N ILE A 177 0.57 3.57 -38.42
CA ILE A 177 -0.72 2.91 -38.64
C ILE A 177 -1.24 2.28 -37.35
N MET A 178 -0.42 1.49 -36.65
CA MET A 178 -0.83 0.85 -35.40
C MET A 178 -1.21 1.88 -34.32
N LEU A 179 -0.48 2.99 -34.23
CA LEU A 179 -0.84 4.09 -33.33
C LEU A 179 -2.10 4.85 -33.76
N SER A 180 -2.36 4.99 -35.06
CA SER A 180 -3.58 5.64 -35.56
C SER A 180 -4.84 4.89 -35.14
N LEU A 181 -4.75 3.56 -34.96
CA LEU A 181 -5.88 2.69 -34.56
C LEU A 181 -6.25 2.81 -33.08
N SER A 182 -5.29 3.11 -32.23
CA SER A 182 -5.50 3.32 -30.78
C SER A 182 -5.67 4.80 -30.42
N GLY A 183 -5.25 5.72 -31.29
CA GLY A 183 -5.23 7.15 -31.07
C GLY A 183 -6.21 7.95 -31.94
N LYS A 184 -6.08 9.27 -31.89
CA LYS A 184 -6.85 10.21 -32.73
C LYS A 184 -6.11 10.64 -34.01
N LYS A 185 -4.80 10.38 -34.07
CA LYS A 185 -3.95 10.78 -35.20
C LYS A 185 -4.27 9.97 -36.46
N LYS A 186 -4.14 10.59 -37.62
CA LYS A 186 -4.29 9.97 -38.94
C LYS A 186 -2.94 9.80 -39.62
N VAL A 187 -2.90 8.95 -40.65
CA VAL A 187 -1.73 8.74 -41.51
C VAL A 187 -2.04 9.27 -42.90
N PHE A 188 -1.27 10.24 -43.36
CA PHE A 188 -1.38 10.78 -44.72
C PHE A 188 -0.15 10.42 -45.54
N ILE A 189 -0.38 9.89 -46.74
CA ILE A 189 0.70 9.44 -47.64
C ILE A 189 0.58 10.13 -48.99
N SER A 190 1.65 10.77 -49.44
CA SER A 190 1.80 11.28 -50.81
C SER A 190 2.89 10.47 -51.50
N LEU A 191 2.55 9.79 -52.60
CA LEU A 191 3.46 8.93 -53.35
C LEU A 191 4.14 9.70 -54.49
N PRO A 192 5.39 9.35 -54.86
CA PRO A 192 6.09 9.97 -55.99
C PRO A 192 5.59 9.39 -57.33
N GLY A 193 5.71 10.16 -58.42
CA GLY A 193 5.43 9.69 -59.79
C GLY A 193 4.18 10.31 -60.43
N ASP A 194 3.77 9.78 -61.59
CA ASP A 194 2.56 10.21 -62.30
C ASP A 194 1.30 9.81 -61.52
N ILE A 195 0.35 10.74 -61.39
CA ILE A 195 -0.92 10.53 -60.71
C ILE A 195 -1.72 9.36 -61.29
N ALA A 196 -1.51 9.03 -62.57
CA ALA A 196 -2.13 7.87 -63.22
C ALA A 196 -1.69 6.52 -62.58
N GLU A 197 -0.48 6.44 -62.04
CA GLU A 197 0.05 5.22 -61.39
C GLU A 197 -0.24 5.18 -59.89
N SER A 198 -0.62 6.31 -59.29
CA SER A 198 -0.80 6.47 -57.84
C SER A 198 -1.73 5.43 -57.21
N THR A 199 -2.80 5.04 -57.90
CA THR A 199 -3.74 4.02 -57.40
C THR A 199 -3.09 2.65 -57.30
N ALA A 200 -2.34 2.25 -58.32
CA ALA A 200 -1.68 0.94 -58.35
C ALA A 200 -0.59 0.86 -57.27
N GLN A 201 0.19 1.94 -57.12
CA GLN A 201 1.21 2.05 -56.08
C GLN A 201 0.61 2.09 -54.66
N ALA A 202 -0.47 2.85 -54.46
CA ALA A 202 -1.19 2.92 -53.18
C ALA A 202 -1.78 1.55 -52.80
N HIS A 203 -2.39 0.84 -53.75
CA HIS A 203 -2.88 -0.53 -53.55
C HIS A 203 -1.75 -1.47 -53.11
N GLN A 204 -0.63 -1.48 -53.83
CA GLN A 204 0.51 -2.34 -53.52
C GLN A 204 1.08 -2.07 -52.13
N LEU A 205 1.28 -0.80 -51.77
CA LEU A 205 1.78 -0.42 -50.46
C LEU A 205 0.80 -0.82 -49.35
N LEU A 206 -0.50 -0.54 -49.53
CA LEU A 206 -1.52 -0.90 -48.56
C LEU A 206 -1.65 -2.40 -48.35
N GLU A 207 -1.61 -3.20 -49.42
CA GLU A 207 -1.71 -4.66 -49.30
C GLU A 207 -0.55 -5.24 -48.48
N ILE A 208 0.67 -4.72 -48.69
CA ILE A 208 1.86 -5.07 -47.90
C ILE A 208 1.65 -4.71 -46.43
N LEU A 209 1.31 -3.45 -46.13
CA LEU A 209 1.12 -2.97 -44.76
C LEU A 209 -0.03 -3.69 -44.05
N TYR A 210 -1.15 -3.92 -44.74
CA TYR A 210 -2.30 -4.63 -44.24
C TYR A 210 -1.97 -6.08 -43.87
N THR A 211 -1.15 -6.75 -44.70
CA THR A 211 -0.68 -8.11 -44.40
C THR A 211 0.19 -8.16 -43.13
N CYS A 212 0.89 -7.07 -42.81
CA CYS A 212 1.68 -6.93 -41.59
C CYS A 212 0.90 -6.37 -40.40
N LEU A 213 -0.42 -6.18 -40.49
CA LEU A 213 -1.24 -5.84 -39.34
C LEU A 213 -1.80 -7.13 -38.69
N PRO A 214 -1.85 -7.20 -37.35
CA PRO A 214 -2.58 -8.25 -36.64
C PRO A 214 -4.08 -8.22 -36.94
N TYR A 215 -4.75 -9.37 -36.86
CA TYR A 215 -6.16 -9.49 -37.27
C TYR A 215 -7.09 -8.55 -36.50
N GLU A 216 -6.95 -8.41 -35.19
CA GLU A 216 -7.76 -7.46 -34.42
C GLU A 216 -7.57 -6.03 -34.91
N MET A 217 -6.34 -5.59 -35.17
CA MET A 217 -6.09 -4.26 -35.73
C MET A 217 -6.71 -4.07 -37.12
N ARG A 218 -6.65 -5.09 -37.99
CA ARG A 218 -7.29 -5.04 -39.31
C ARG A 218 -8.81 -4.88 -39.24
N ARG A 219 -9.47 -5.40 -38.19
CA ARG A 219 -10.93 -5.23 -37.99
C ARG A 219 -11.35 -3.78 -37.79
N HIS A 220 -10.42 -2.91 -37.40
CA HIS A 220 -10.68 -1.49 -37.18
C HIS A 220 -9.97 -0.60 -38.20
N PHE A 221 -9.06 -1.15 -38.99
CA PHE A 221 -8.31 -0.41 -39.98
C PHE A 221 -9.16 -0.04 -41.19
N GLY A 222 -9.25 1.26 -41.42
CA GLY A 222 -9.93 1.83 -42.58
C GLY A 222 -9.01 2.75 -43.35
N PHE A 223 -9.16 2.78 -44.67
CA PHE A 223 -8.25 3.49 -45.55
C PHE A 223 -8.96 4.07 -46.79
N LEU A 224 -8.30 5.05 -47.43
CA LEU A 224 -8.71 5.63 -48.71
C LEU A 224 -7.48 5.78 -49.63
N THR A 225 -7.52 5.22 -50.84
CA THR A 225 -6.36 5.14 -51.75
C THR A 225 -6.15 6.39 -52.62
N TYR A 226 -7.08 7.34 -52.58
CA TYR A 226 -6.92 8.64 -53.23
C TYR A 226 -7.86 9.69 -52.64
N SER A 227 -7.33 10.89 -52.43
CA SER A 227 -8.01 12.13 -52.07
C SER A 227 -7.22 13.29 -52.67
N ASP A 228 -7.89 14.38 -53.04
CA ASP A 228 -7.22 15.57 -53.58
C ASP A 228 -6.41 16.31 -52.50
N GLU A 229 -6.89 16.27 -51.25
CA GLU A 229 -6.22 16.86 -50.10
C GLU A 229 -6.39 16.02 -48.82
N PRO A 230 -5.54 16.24 -47.79
CA PRO A 230 -5.66 15.56 -46.51
C PRO A 230 -6.94 15.96 -45.78
N GLN A 231 -7.77 14.97 -45.44
CA GLN A 231 -9.03 15.18 -44.72
C GLN A 231 -9.20 14.16 -43.60
N SER A 232 -9.63 14.62 -42.42
CA SER A 232 -9.99 13.72 -41.32
C SER A 232 -11.39 13.16 -41.53
N LYS A 233 -11.48 11.91 -41.97
CA LYS A 233 -12.74 11.18 -42.15
C LYS A 233 -12.92 10.15 -41.03
N LYS A 234 -14.14 10.04 -40.51
CA LYS A 234 -14.50 9.00 -39.52
C LYS A 234 -14.22 7.61 -40.12
N HIS A 235 -13.77 6.68 -39.29
CA HIS A 235 -13.38 5.30 -39.67
C HIS A 235 -12.16 5.17 -40.61
N ILE A 236 -11.66 6.25 -41.21
CA ILE A 236 -10.45 6.24 -42.05
C ILE A 236 -9.26 6.59 -41.18
N HIS A 237 -8.25 5.73 -41.20
CA HIS A 237 -7.02 5.83 -40.42
C HIS A 237 -5.84 6.24 -41.31
N LEU A 238 -5.85 5.74 -42.56
CA LEU A 238 -4.84 6.06 -43.56
C LEU A 238 -5.49 6.65 -44.82
N MET A 239 -4.93 7.72 -45.36
CA MET A 239 -5.38 8.33 -46.61
C MET A 239 -4.19 8.66 -47.51
N PHE A 240 -4.29 8.24 -48.77
CA PHE A 240 -3.39 8.70 -49.82
C PHE A 240 -3.91 10.00 -50.42
N VAL A 241 -3.00 10.94 -50.63
CA VAL A 241 -3.33 12.29 -51.10
C VAL A 241 -2.48 12.66 -52.31
N GLU A 242 -2.99 13.58 -53.15
CA GLU A 242 -2.25 14.08 -54.32
C GLU A 242 -0.93 14.74 -53.91
N ALA A 243 0.14 14.52 -54.68
CA ALA A 243 1.43 15.16 -54.45
C ALA A 243 1.31 16.69 -54.48
N GLY A 244 1.92 17.37 -53.50
CA GLY A 244 1.82 18.82 -53.33
C GLY A 244 0.56 19.31 -52.61
N SER A 245 -0.38 18.42 -52.25
CA SER A 245 -1.59 18.80 -51.48
C SER A 245 -1.30 19.08 -50.00
N ILE A 246 -0.19 18.56 -49.46
CA ILE A 246 0.16 18.72 -48.05
C ILE A 246 0.86 20.06 -47.81
N ARG A 247 0.08 21.06 -47.37
CA ARG A 247 0.57 22.41 -47.08
C ARG A 247 1.24 22.48 -45.70
N PRO A 248 2.50 22.94 -45.59
CA PRO A 248 3.14 23.18 -44.30
C PRO A 248 2.47 24.35 -43.54
N GLY A 249 2.26 24.21 -42.23
CA GLY A 249 1.84 25.31 -41.34
C GLY A 249 0.33 25.56 -41.25
N ASN A 250 -0.50 24.76 -41.91
CA ASN A 250 -1.94 24.74 -41.68
C ASN A 250 -2.26 23.79 -40.51
N GLY A 251 -2.36 24.34 -39.30
CA GLY A 251 -2.43 23.64 -38.01
C GLY A 251 -3.51 22.55 -37.80
N GLN A 252 -4.30 22.18 -38.80
CA GLN A 252 -5.23 21.04 -38.72
C GLN A 252 -4.54 19.67 -38.81
N ASN A 253 -3.43 19.54 -39.53
CA ASN A 253 -2.76 18.24 -39.77
C ASN A 253 -1.36 18.13 -39.13
N ASP A 254 -0.87 19.19 -38.47
CA ASP A 254 0.52 19.24 -37.94
C ASP A 254 0.79 18.21 -36.82
N LYS A 255 -0.24 17.60 -36.25
CA LYS A 255 -0.14 16.56 -35.21
C LYS A 255 -0.27 15.14 -35.77
N ASP A 256 -0.70 14.99 -37.03
CA ASP A 256 -0.90 13.70 -37.69
C ASP A 256 0.42 13.15 -38.25
N PHE A 257 0.43 11.88 -38.61
CA PHE A 257 1.59 11.24 -39.22
C PHE A 257 1.62 11.55 -40.71
N LEU A 258 2.72 12.13 -41.18
CA LEU A 258 2.88 12.52 -42.57
C LEU A 258 4.03 11.76 -43.23
N PHE A 259 3.72 11.14 -44.37
CA PHE A 259 4.70 10.52 -45.26
C PHE A 259 4.57 11.13 -46.66
N ASP A 260 5.27 12.24 -46.87
CA ASP A 260 5.30 12.96 -48.15
C ASP A 260 6.51 12.53 -48.97
N PHE A 261 6.40 11.35 -49.60
CA PHE A 261 7.47 10.77 -50.41
C PHE A 261 7.77 11.59 -51.66
N ALA A 262 6.76 12.26 -52.22
CA ALA A 262 6.94 13.16 -53.36
C ALA A 262 7.88 14.33 -53.03
N SER A 263 7.83 14.83 -51.79
CA SER A 263 8.68 15.93 -51.31
C SER A 263 9.83 15.47 -50.38
N GLN A 264 10.04 14.15 -50.23
CA GLN A 264 11.00 13.54 -49.29
C GLN A 264 10.90 14.06 -47.84
N ARG A 265 9.67 14.30 -47.36
CA ARG A 265 9.40 14.88 -46.04
C ARG A 265 8.55 13.96 -45.18
N LEU A 266 9.05 13.60 -44.01
CA LEU A 266 8.32 12.80 -43.01
C LEU A 266 8.12 13.66 -41.75
N LEU A 267 6.91 13.68 -41.18
CA LEU A 267 6.61 14.43 -39.95
C LEU A 267 5.89 13.56 -38.91
N ASN A 268 6.29 13.73 -37.65
CA ASN A 268 5.80 12.97 -36.50
C ASN A 268 6.03 11.44 -36.60
N THR A 269 6.94 10.99 -37.45
CA THR A 269 7.14 9.55 -37.77
C THR A 269 8.25 8.89 -36.96
N GLU A 270 8.95 9.64 -36.10
CA GLU A 270 10.08 9.16 -35.31
C GLU A 270 9.65 7.98 -34.43
N LEU A 271 10.47 6.92 -34.45
CA LEU A 271 10.31 5.80 -33.54
C LEU A 271 10.94 6.18 -32.20
N THR A 272 10.31 5.79 -31.11
CA THR A 272 10.91 5.93 -29.78
C THR A 272 12.16 5.07 -29.67
N GLU A 273 13.21 5.56 -29.02
CA GLU A 273 14.42 4.76 -28.77
C GLU A 273 14.09 3.46 -28.03
N GLY A 274 14.58 2.32 -28.54
CA GLY A 274 14.33 1.00 -27.96
C GLY A 274 14.29 -0.12 -29.01
N LYS A 275 14.13 -1.36 -28.55
CA LYS A 275 13.86 -2.50 -29.44
C LYS A 275 12.38 -2.49 -29.85
N HIS A 276 12.11 -2.90 -31.08
CA HIS A 276 10.76 -2.95 -31.66
C HIS A 276 10.48 -4.36 -32.17
N GLU A 277 10.33 -5.30 -31.24
CA GLU A 277 10.30 -6.75 -31.52
C GLU A 277 9.32 -7.11 -32.63
N TYR A 278 8.15 -6.47 -32.68
CA TYR A 278 7.16 -6.71 -33.73
C TYR A 278 7.52 -6.06 -35.08
N LEU A 279 8.03 -4.82 -35.08
CA LEU A 279 8.38 -4.14 -36.33
C LEU A 279 9.58 -4.82 -37.02
N ASP A 280 10.54 -5.28 -36.22
CA ASP A 280 11.68 -6.08 -36.68
C ASP A 280 11.19 -7.42 -37.26
N PHE A 281 10.32 -8.11 -36.53
CA PHE A 281 9.71 -9.36 -36.97
C PHE A 281 8.91 -9.21 -38.28
N ALA A 282 8.09 -8.16 -38.39
CA ALA A 282 7.29 -7.88 -39.58
C ALA A 282 8.16 -7.60 -40.81
N TRP A 283 9.29 -6.91 -40.65
CA TRP A 283 10.25 -6.68 -41.72
C TRP A 283 11.02 -7.95 -42.11
N GLU A 284 11.45 -8.72 -41.12
CA GLU A 284 12.18 -9.98 -41.32
C GLU A 284 11.34 -10.95 -42.15
N PHE A 285 10.08 -11.15 -41.76
CA PHE A 285 9.15 -12.09 -42.38
C PHE A 285 8.22 -11.47 -43.42
N LEU A 286 8.56 -10.29 -43.95
CA LEU A 286 7.74 -9.57 -44.93
C LEU A 286 7.31 -10.44 -46.14
N GLN A 287 8.18 -11.36 -46.56
CA GLN A 287 7.94 -12.28 -47.67
C GLN A 287 7.24 -13.57 -47.27
N ASP A 288 7.31 -13.98 -45.99
CA ASP A 288 6.72 -15.22 -45.51
C ASP A 288 5.37 -14.96 -44.84
N SER A 289 4.34 -14.90 -45.68
CA SER A 289 2.96 -14.70 -45.24
C SER A 289 2.46 -15.78 -44.27
N ARG A 290 3.02 -17.00 -44.31
CA ARG A 290 2.60 -18.10 -43.41
C ARG A 290 3.10 -17.86 -42.00
N ILE A 291 4.33 -17.37 -41.85
CA ILE A 291 4.89 -17.05 -40.52
C ILE A 291 4.15 -15.86 -39.90
N LEU A 292 3.86 -14.82 -40.68
CA LEU A 292 3.03 -13.70 -40.23
C LEU A 292 1.62 -14.15 -39.83
N ALA A 293 0.97 -14.99 -40.65
CA ALA A 293 -0.35 -15.53 -40.33
C ALA A 293 -0.35 -16.36 -39.04
N SER A 294 0.63 -17.25 -38.86
CA SER A 294 0.80 -18.05 -37.64
C SER A 294 1.00 -17.17 -36.40
N PHE A 295 1.73 -16.06 -36.51
CA PHE A 295 1.86 -15.08 -35.43
C PHE A 295 0.53 -14.36 -35.13
N HIS A 296 -0.22 -13.95 -36.16
CA HIS A 296 -1.52 -13.30 -35.96
C HIS A 296 -2.55 -14.27 -35.35
N GLU A 297 -2.51 -15.54 -35.70
CA GLU A 297 -3.33 -16.59 -35.07
C GLU A 297 -2.97 -16.79 -33.60
N PHE A 298 -1.68 -16.78 -33.26
CA PHE A 298 -1.24 -16.78 -31.86
C PHE A 298 -1.78 -15.57 -31.09
N CYS A 299 -1.74 -14.37 -31.68
CA CYS A 299 -2.30 -13.18 -31.05
C CYS A 299 -3.81 -13.30 -30.82
N GLU A 300 -4.57 -13.79 -31.80
CA GLU A 300 -6.02 -14.01 -31.68
C GLU A 300 -6.36 -15.00 -30.56
N GLU A 301 -5.56 -16.05 -30.43
CA GLU A 301 -5.76 -17.06 -29.41
C GLU A 301 -5.51 -16.48 -28.01
N VAL A 302 -4.37 -15.82 -27.80
CA VAL A 302 -3.99 -15.25 -26.50
C VAL A 302 -4.90 -14.11 -26.09
N LEU A 303 -5.33 -13.27 -27.04
CA LEU A 303 -6.20 -12.12 -26.78
C LEU A 303 -7.68 -12.47 -26.78
N GLN A 304 -8.05 -13.75 -26.84
CA GLN A 304 -9.46 -14.13 -26.81
C GLN A 304 -10.10 -13.72 -25.47
N GLY A 305 -11.08 -12.81 -25.53
CA GLY A 305 -11.73 -12.23 -24.35
C GLY A 305 -11.08 -10.94 -23.82
N ALA A 306 -9.98 -10.49 -24.44
CA ALA A 306 -9.38 -9.19 -24.15
C ALA A 306 -10.35 -8.05 -24.51
N ASP A 307 -10.21 -6.93 -23.81
CA ASP A 307 -10.90 -5.71 -24.16
C ASP A 307 -10.29 -5.05 -25.40
N ARG A 308 -11.06 -4.16 -26.03
CA ARG A 308 -10.68 -3.51 -27.28
C ARG A 308 -9.40 -2.68 -27.15
N GLN A 309 -9.17 -2.03 -26.01
CA GLN A 309 -7.99 -1.17 -25.84
C GLN A 309 -6.72 -2.02 -25.81
N THR A 310 -6.75 -3.17 -25.14
CA THR A 310 -5.63 -4.12 -25.14
C THR A 310 -5.36 -4.67 -26.55
N GLY A 311 -6.40 -5.04 -27.30
CA GLY A 311 -6.26 -5.56 -28.67
C GLY A 311 -5.78 -4.53 -29.70
N LEU A 312 -5.95 -3.23 -29.44
CA LEU A 312 -5.49 -2.14 -30.33
C LEU A 312 -4.18 -1.50 -29.87
N SER A 313 -3.63 -1.91 -28.73
CA SER A 313 -2.37 -1.37 -28.22
C SER A 313 -1.17 -1.95 -28.96
N LEU A 314 -0.26 -1.08 -29.40
CA LEU A 314 1.01 -1.47 -30.02
C LEU A 314 1.88 -2.32 -29.07
N VAL A 315 1.93 -1.97 -27.79
CA VAL A 315 2.77 -2.65 -26.78
C VAL A 315 2.38 -4.12 -26.65
N THR A 316 1.08 -4.44 -26.78
CA THR A 316 0.57 -5.81 -26.78
C THR A 316 1.30 -6.65 -27.82
N TYR A 317 1.46 -6.15 -29.04
CA TYR A 317 2.07 -6.92 -30.12
C TYR A 317 3.59 -7.03 -29.99
N TYR A 318 4.28 -6.07 -29.36
CA TYR A 318 5.69 -6.24 -28.98
C TYR A 318 5.85 -7.38 -27.98
N GLN A 319 5.05 -7.39 -26.92
CA GLN A 319 5.07 -8.42 -25.90
C GLN A 319 4.73 -9.80 -26.47
N LEU A 320 3.64 -9.92 -27.23
CA LEU A 320 3.21 -11.18 -27.84
C LEU A 320 4.21 -11.67 -28.90
N CYS A 321 4.84 -10.77 -29.66
CA CYS A 321 5.89 -11.13 -30.60
C CYS A 321 7.09 -11.74 -29.87
N ALA A 322 7.51 -11.17 -28.74
CA ALA A 322 8.58 -11.72 -27.94
C ALA A 322 8.24 -13.14 -27.44
N LEU A 323 7.03 -13.35 -26.88
CA LEU A 323 6.58 -14.67 -26.42
C LEU A 323 6.51 -15.69 -27.56
N TYR A 324 5.94 -15.31 -28.70
CA TYR A 324 5.85 -16.17 -29.88
C TYR A 324 7.23 -16.59 -30.39
N GLN A 325 8.18 -15.65 -30.46
CA GLN A 325 9.54 -15.97 -30.91
C GLN A 325 10.23 -16.97 -29.96
N ILE A 326 10.03 -16.84 -28.65
CA ILE A 326 10.55 -17.80 -27.67
C ILE A 326 9.88 -19.16 -27.85
N GLU A 327 8.55 -19.20 -28.04
CA GLU A 327 7.82 -20.44 -28.34
C GLU A 327 8.36 -21.15 -29.60
N LYS A 328 8.80 -20.37 -30.61
CA LYS A 328 9.42 -20.90 -31.84
C LYS A 328 10.92 -21.21 -31.70
N GLY A 329 11.48 -21.12 -30.48
CA GLY A 329 12.84 -21.53 -30.17
C GLY A 329 13.90 -20.42 -30.30
N ARG A 330 13.53 -19.16 -30.53
CA ARG A 330 14.47 -18.03 -30.52
C ARG A 330 14.79 -17.59 -29.08
N MET A 331 15.57 -18.41 -28.39
CA MET A 331 15.89 -18.20 -26.97
C MET A 331 16.70 -16.93 -26.69
N SER A 332 17.39 -16.36 -27.69
CA SER A 332 18.09 -15.08 -27.55
C SER A 332 17.15 -13.94 -27.13
N VAL A 333 15.87 -13.99 -27.49
CA VAL A 333 14.86 -13.02 -27.05
C VAL A 333 14.65 -13.10 -25.53
N TYR A 334 14.59 -14.32 -25.00
CA TYR A 334 14.48 -14.56 -23.56
C TYR A 334 15.75 -14.17 -22.81
N GLU A 335 16.91 -14.58 -23.32
CA GLU A 335 18.21 -14.34 -22.68
C GLU A 335 18.54 -12.86 -22.53
N ASN A 336 18.10 -12.02 -23.48
CA ASN A 336 18.31 -10.58 -23.45
C ASN A 336 17.60 -9.87 -22.28
N ASN A 337 16.46 -10.40 -21.80
CA ASN A 337 15.72 -9.80 -20.69
C ASN A 337 14.79 -10.83 -20.03
N ARG A 338 15.37 -11.74 -19.25
CA ARG A 338 14.65 -12.84 -18.60
C ARG A 338 13.54 -12.34 -17.66
N PRO A 339 13.77 -11.36 -16.76
CA PRO A 339 12.73 -10.92 -15.84
C PRO A 339 11.52 -10.29 -16.56
N ALA A 340 11.73 -9.49 -17.61
CA ALA A 340 10.63 -8.87 -18.34
C ALA A 340 9.72 -9.90 -19.03
N ILE A 341 10.27 -10.99 -19.57
CA ILE A 341 9.46 -12.05 -20.17
C ILE A 341 8.57 -12.74 -19.13
N TRP A 342 9.12 -13.03 -17.94
CA TRP A 342 8.32 -13.57 -16.84
C TRP A 342 7.23 -12.60 -16.36
N GLN A 343 7.56 -11.31 -16.27
CA GLN A 343 6.58 -10.27 -15.94
C GLN A 343 5.44 -10.22 -16.96
N VAL A 344 5.76 -10.31 -18.26
CA VAL A 344 4.77 -10.35 -19.35
C VAL A 344 3.91 -11.62 -19.26
N LEU A 345 4.50 -12.79 -19.04
CA LEU A 345 3.75 -14.04 -18.84
C LEU A 345 2.80 -13.94 -17.65
N ASN A 346 3.30 -13.49 -16.49
CA ASN A 346 2.50 -13.26 -15.29
C ASN A 346 1.35 -12.28 -15.56
N HIS A 347 1.61 -11.20 -16.30
CA HIS A 347 0.60 -10.21 -16.67
C HIS A 347 -0.58 -10.84 -17.43
N TYR A 348 -0.32 -11.55 -18.54
CA TYR A 348 -1.38 -12.20 -19.31
C TYR A 348 -2.07 -13.33 -18.54
N LEU A 349 -1.32 -14.13 -17.79
CA LEU A 349 -1.89 -15.24 -17.03
C LEU A 349 -2.78 -14.77 -15.87
N ARG A 350 -2.51 -13.61 -15.25
CA ARG A 350 -3.33 -13.00 -14.19
C ARG A 350 -4.65 -12.41 -14.71
N GLN A 351 -4.76 -12.04 -15.97
CA GLN A 351 -5.97 -11.43 -16.53
C GLN A 351 -7.13 -12.42 -16.59
N ALA A 352 -8.13 -12.27 -15.71
CA ALA A 352 -9.25 -13.20 -15.61
C ALA A 352 -10.13 -13.27 -16.88
N GLN A 353 -10.17 -12.19 -17.67
CA GLN A 353 -10.96 -12.07 -18.89
C GLN A 353 -10.44 -12.89 -20.08
N LEU A 354 -9.15 -13.25 -20.08
CA LEU A 354 -8.57 -14.03 -21.17
C LEU A 354 -9.01 -15.49 -21.08
N LEU A 355 -9.61 -15.99 -22.15
CA LEU A 355 -10.27 -17.30 -22.18
C LEU A 355 -9.31 -18.45 -22.47
N LYS A 356 -8.26 -18.21 -23.27
CA LYS A 356 -7.29 -19.23 -23.67
C LYS A 356 -5.89 -18.89 -23.18
N LYS A 357 -5.39 -19.72 -22.25
CA LYS A 357 -4.08 -19.52 -21.60
C LYS A 357 -3.16 -20.73 -21.69
N ASP A 358 -3.61 -21.85 -22.27
CA ASP A 358 -2.86 -23.11 -22.26
C ASP A 358 -1.47 -22.96 -22.88
N ARG A 359 -1.35 -22.34 -24.06
CA ARG A 359 -0.06 -22.09 -24.71
C ARG A 359 0.88 -21.22 -23.88
N LEU A 360 0.36 -20.23 -23.17
CA LEU A 360 1.16 -19.38 -22.28
C LEU A 360 1.66 -20.17 -21.07
N HIS A 361 0.83 -21.06 -20.50
CA HIS A 361 1.27 -21.97 -19.44
C HIS A 361 2.34 -22.96 -19.93
N GLU A 362 2.19 -23.51 -21.12
CA GLU A 362 3.20 -24.39 -21.73
C GLU A 362 4.53 -23.66 -21.95
N LEU A 363 4.49 -22.43 -22.46
CA LEU A 363 5.67 -21.57 -22.60
C LEU A 363 6.32 -21.27 -21.25
N MET A 364 5.52 -20.87 -20.24
CA MET A 364 6.01 -20.62 -18.88
C MET A 364 6.66 -21.86 -18.28
N ARG A 365 6.09 -23.05 -18.52
CA ARG A 365 6.65 -24.33 -18.07
C ARG A 365 7.99 -24.64 -18.76
N ALA A 366 8.08 -24.45 -20.07
CA ALA A 366 9.32 -24.68 -20.81
C ALA A 366 10.45 -23.77 -20.30
N ILE A 367 10.18 -22.48 -20.12
CA ILE A 367 11.15 -21.51 -19.59
C ILE A 367 11.50 -21.82 -18.12
N TYR A 368 10.52 -22.22 -17.31
CA TYR A 368 10.77 -22.63 -15.92
C TYR A 368 11.75 -23.79 -15.81
N LEU A 369 11.61 -24.81 -16.67
CA LEU A 369 12.54 -25.95 -16.71
C LEU A 369 13.97 -25.48 -17.03
N LEU A 370 14.14 -24.52 -17.94
CA LEU A 370 15.45 -23.94 -18.25
C LEU A 370 16.06 -23.22 -17.03
N GLU A 371 15.27 -22.44 -16.29
CA GLU A 371 15.76 -21.73 -15.10
C GLU A 371 16.09 -22.66 -13.93
N THR A 372 15.28 -23.69 -13.71
CA THR A 372 15.59 -24.72 -12.71
C THR A 372 16.87 -25.49 -13.07
N GLN A 373 17.08 -25.81 -14.34
CA GLN A 373 18.29 -26.45 -14.83
C GLN A 373 19.51 -25.53 -14.68
N ALA A 374 19.39 -24.24 -15.04
CA ALA A 374 20.45 -23.25 -14.87
C ALA A 374 20.87 -23.13 -13.39
N LEU A 375 19.89 -23.02 -12.48
CA LEU A 375 20.14 -23.01 -11.04
C LEU A 375 20.81 -24.29 -10.55
N SER A 376 20.44 -25.46 -11.10
CA SER A 376 21.08 -26.75 -10.78
C SER A 376 22.56 -26.80 -11.20
N GLN A 377 22.89 -26.15 -12.32
CA GLN A 377 24.25 -26.02 -12.87
C GLN A 377 25.04 -24.86 -12.25
N GLN A 378 24.61 -24.35 -11.09
CA GLN A 378 25.25 -23.24 -10.37
C GLN A 378 25.25 -21.89 -11.10
N HIS A 379 24.43 -21.71 -12.15
CA HIS A 379 24.17 -20.38 -12.69
C HIS A 379 23.22 -19.64 -11.74
N TRP A 380 23.67 -18.49 -11.25
CA TRP A 380 22.92 -17.72 -10.26
C TRP A 380 21.94 -16.75 -10.94
N PRO A 381 20.62 -16.82 -10.67
CA PRO A 381 19.65 -15.94 -11.28
C PRO A 381 19.71 -14.52 -10.70
N GLU A 382 19.35 -13.53 -11.50
CA GLU A 382 19.13 -12.17 -11.03
C GLU A 382 17.96 -12.13 -10.03
N ILE A 383 18.01 -11.17 -9.10
CA ILE A 383 17.00 -11.08 -8.03
C ILE A 383 15.59 -10.85 -8.58
N GLU A 384 15.47 -10.01 -9.62
CA GLU A 384 14.17 -9.71 -10.24
C GLU A 384 13.57 -10.94 -10.92
N LEU A 385 14.41 -11.79 -11.52
CA LEU A 385 13.94 -13.06 -12.09
C LEU A 385 13.34 -13.97 -11.02
N VAL A 386 13.98 -14.08 -9.85
CA VAL A 386 13.45 -14.88 -8.73
C VAL A 386 12.13 -14.32 -8.23
N LYS A 387 12.02 -12.98 -8.11
CA LYS A 387 10.77 -12.31 -7.72
C LYS A 387 9.65 -12.63 -8.72
N GLN A 388 9.91 -12.54 -10.03
CA GLN A 388 8.91 -12.86 -11.05
C GLN A 388 8.51 -14.35 -11.08
N ILE A 389 9.45 -15.27 -10.84
CA ILE A 389 9.15 -16.70 -10.72
C ILE A 389 8.33 -16.98 -9.45
N ALA A 390 8.65 -16.35 -8.32
CA ALA A 390 7.86 -16.45 -7.09
C ALA A 390 6.43 -15.92 -7.30
N ASP A 391 6.29 -14.79 -7.98
CA ASP A 391 5.02 -14.17 -8.38
C ASP A 391 4.13 -15.09 -9.23
N SER A 392 4.75 -15.98 -10.00
CA SER A 392 4.05 -16.95 -10.84
C SER A 392 3.29 -18.01 -10.03
N TYR A 393 3.53 -18.12 -8.72
CA TYR A 393 2.75 -18.97 -7.81
C TYR A 393 1.25 -18.67 -7.87
N SER A 394 0.89 -17.38 -8.00
CA SER A 394 -0.51 -16.92 -8.08
C SER A 394 -1.25 -17.37 -9.35
N VAL A 395 -0.52 -17.70 -10.42
CA VAL A 395 -1.06 -18.12 -11.71
C VAL A 395 -0.85 -19.59 -12.01
N ALA A 396 -0.32 -20.37 -11.08
CA ALA A 396 -0.14 -21.81 -11.26
C ALA A 396 -1.49 -22.53 -11.46
N ARG A 397 -1.55 -23.48 -12.40
CA ARG A 397 -2.79 -24.18 -12.79
C ARG A 397 -3.30 -25.15 -11.73
N ASN A 398 -2.39 -25.72 -10.96
CA ASN A 398 -2.67 -26.80 -10.01
C ASN A 398 -1.66 -26.78 -8.85
N GLU A 399 -1.91 -27.61 -7.85
CA GLU A 399 -1.06 -27.71 -6.66
C GLU A 399 0.34 -28.27 -6.96
N VAL A 400 0.53 -29.01 -8.07
CA VAL A 400 1.85 -29.52 -8.48
C VAL A 400 2.73 -28.36 -8.94
N GLU A 401 2.22 -27.50 -9.82
CA GLU A 401 2.94 -26.31 -10.28
C GLU A 401 3.25 -25.34 -9.12
N LYS A 402 2.32 -25.20 -8.16
CA LYS A 402 2.57 -24.41 -6.94
C LYS A 402 3.73 -24.99 -6.12
N ALA A 403 3.75 -26.31 -5.92
CA ALA A 403 4.82 -26.99 -5.19
C ALA A 403 6.18 -26.82 -5.91
N GLU A 404 6.21 -26.85 -7.24
CA GLU A 404 7.41 -26.55 -8.03
C GLU A 404 7.92 -25.13 -7.77
N LYS A 405 7.06 -24.11 -7.75
CA LYS A 405 7.48 -22.73 -7.44
C LYS A 405 8.03 -22.59 -6.02
N VAL A 406 7.41 -23.26 -5.04
CA VAL A 406 7.92 -23.29 -3.66
C VAL A 406 9.29 -23.97 -3.61
N GLN A 407 9.46 -25.11 -4.29
CA GLN A 407 10.74 -25.81 -4.36
C GLN A 407 11.83 -24.94 -4.99
N TYR A 408 11.51 -24.20 -6.06
CA TYR A 408 12.45 -23.27 -6.67
C TYR A 408 12.93 -22.20 -5.69
N VAL A 409 12.00 -21.60 -4.91
CA VAL A 409 12.36 -20.62 -3.88
C VAL A 409 13.23 -21.25 -2.79
N ILE A 410 12.93 -22.48 -2.35
CA ILE A 410 13.75 -23.23 -1.39
C ILE A 410 15.17 -23.44 -1.93
N ASP A 411 15.31 -23.83 -3.20
CA ASP A 411 16.61 -24.09 -3.83
C ASP A 411 17.43 -22.80 -3.94
N VAL A 412 16.79 -21.68 -4.32
CA VAL A 412 17.43 -20.36 -4.35
C VAL A 412 17.90 -19.96 -2.95
N LEU A 413 17.04 -20.03 -1.94
CA LEU A 413 17.39 -19.64 -0.56
C LEU A 413 18.52 -20.52 0.00
N SER A 414 18.43 -21.84 -0.19
CA SER A 414 19.43 -22.80 0.31
C SER A 414 20.79 -22.58 -0.33
N LYS A 415 20.84 -22.45 -1.67
CA LYS A 415 22.09 -22.19 -2.39
C LYS A 415 22.64 -20.80 -2.08
N GLY A 416 21.79 -19.79 -1.95
CA GLY A 416 22.18 -18.43 -1.60
C GLY A 416 22.85 -18.36 -0.23
N LYS A 417 22.32 -19.11 0.76
CA LYS A 417 22.95 -19.25 2.07
C LYS A 417 24.29 -19.99 2.01
N ASN A 418 24.37 -21.10 1.27
CA ASN A 418 25.62 -21.83 1.10
C ASN A 418 26.71 -21.01 0.42
N LEU A 419 26.34 -20.07 -0.46
CA LEU A 419 27.25 -19.15 -1.15
C LEU A 419 27.44 -17.81 -0.41
N LEU A 420 26.94 -17.68 0.84
CA LEU A 420 27.05 -16.48 1.69
C LEU A 420 26.53 -15.18 1.06
N LYS A 421 25.54 -15.26 0.16
CA LYS A 421 24.90 -14.09 -0.47
C LYS A 421 23.80 -13.50 0.42
N THR A 422 24.16 -13.00 1.59
CA THR A 422 23.22 -12.54 2.64
C THR A 422 22.23 -11.49 2.15
N SER A 423 22.68 -10.42 1.48
CA SER A 423 21.80 -9.36 0.96
C SER A 423 20.78 -9.89 -0.05
N TYR A 424 21.20 -10.80 -0.93
CA TYR A 424 20.31 -11.38 -1.94
C TYR A 424 19.23 -12.24 -1.28
N VAL A 425 19.62 -13.09 -0.32
CA VAL A 425 18.70 -13.96 0.42
C VAL A 425 17.69 -13.13 1.21
N ALA A 426 18.12 -12.03 1.84
CA ALA A 426 17.24 -11.11 2.55
C ALA A 426 16.19 -10.49 1.62
N GLU A 427 16.57 -10.07 0.42
CA GLU A 427 15.62 -9.55 -0.58
C GLU A 427 14.61 -10.59 -1.05
N VAL A 428 15.03 -11.84 -1.27
CA VAL A 428 14.10 -12.93 -1.63
C VAL A 428 13.10 -13.16 -0.51
N TYR A 429 13.56 -13.25 0.74
CA TYR A 429 12.67 -13.40 1.88
C TYR A 429 11.71 -12.22 2.03
N GLN A 430 12.18 -10.98 1.86
CA GLN A 430 11.34 -9.80 1.91
C GLN A 430 10.21 -9.88 0.88
N HIS A 431 10.54 -10.22 -0.37
CA HIS A 431 9.55 -10.41 -1.43
C HIS A 431 8.54 -11.50 -1.06
N VAL A 432 9.01 -12.69 -0.74
CA VAL A 432 8.14 -13.84 -0.45
C VAL A 432 7.27 -13.59 0.78
N SER A 433 7.78 -12.94 1.82
CA SER A 433 7.01 -12.59 3.03
C SER A 433 5.87 -11.60 2.78
N GLY A 434 5.91 -10.84 1.67
CA GLY A 434 4.81 -10.00 1.20
C GLY A 434 3.66 -10.79 0.57
N HIS A 435 3.88 -12.05 0.16
CA HIS A 435 2.88 -12.91 -0.47
C HIS A 435 2.44 -14.02 0.48
N ARG A 436 1.33 -13.79 1.20
CA ARG A 436 0.80 -14.70 2.25
C ARG A 436 0.76 -16.17 1.83
N ASP A 437 0.13 -16.49 0.69
CA ASP A 437 -0.10 -17.88 0.28
C ASP A 437 1.21 -18.60 -0.09
N LEU A 438 2.14 -17.89 -0.74
CA LEU A 438 3.45 -18.41 -1.09
C LEU A 438 4.31 -18.60 0.17
N PHE A 439 4.35 -17.61 1.06
CA PHE A 439 5.10 -17.71 2.32
C PHE A 439 4.57 -18.83 3.20
N HIS A 440 3.25 -19.00 3.27
CA HIS A 440 2.60 -20.10 3.98
C HIS A 440 3.05 -21.46 3.42
N ALA A 441 2.99 -21.64 2.10
CA ALA A 441 3.39 -22.88 1.45
C ALA A 441 4.90 -23.16 1.63
N LEU A 442 5.73 -22.12 1.52
CA LEU A 442 7.17 -22.18 1.78
C LEU A 442 7.45 -22.67 3.19
N MET A 443 6.91 -22.01 4.21
CA MET A 443 7.16 -22.36 5.61
C MET A 443 6.61 -23.74 5.96
N ARG A 444 5.45 -24.13 5.39
CA ARG A 444 4.92 -25.49 5.54
C ARG A 444 5.88 -26.54 5.01
N GLN A 445 6.49 -26.30 3.84
CA GLN A 445 7.44 -27.23 3.25
C GLN A 445 8.77 -27.25 4.02
N VAL A 446 9.31 -26.08 4.39
CA VAL A 446 10.54 -25.97 5.20
C VAL A 446 10.40 -26.72 6.53
N LEU A 447 9.30 -26.50 7.26
CA LEU A 447 9.05 -27.15 8.55
C LEU A 447 8.76 -28.66 8.42
N GLY A 448 8.35 -29.12 7.24
CA GLY A 448 8.16 -30.54 6.96
C GLY A 448 9.47 -31.33 6.81
N TYR A 449 10.59 -30.67 6.49
CA TYR A 449 11.88 -31.31 6.24
C TYR A 449 12.95 -30.82 7.21
N LYS A 450 13.35 -31.68 8.17
CA LYS A 450 14.31 -31.34 9.24
C LYS A 450 15.61 -30.68 8.75
N VAL A 451 16.13 -31.07 7.58
CA VAL A 451 17.37 -30.53 7.00
C VAL A 451 17.23 -29.04 6.63
N LEU A 452 16.01 -28.58 6.32
CA LEU A 452 15.74 -27.20 5.93
C LEU A 452 15.41 -26.29 7.11
N VAL A 453 14.97 -26.84 8.25
CA VAL A 453 14.48 -26.07 9.41
C VAL A 453 15.54 -25.10 9.92
N LYS A 454 16.73 -25.59 10.25
CA LYS A 454 17.82 -24.74 10.75
C LYS A 454 18.20 -23.62 9.76
N PRO A 455 18.60 -23.93 8.50
CA PRO A 455 19.07 -22.90 7.59
C PRO A 455 17.95 -21.98 7.09
N LEU A 456 16.72 -22.44 6.89
CA LEU A 456 15.69 -21.61 6.24
C LEU A 456 14.66 -21.02 7.21
N PHE A 457 14.43 -21.65 8.37
CA PHE A 457 13.50 -21.13 9.36
C PHE A 457 14.22 -20.52 10.58
N GLU A 458 15.05 -21.27 11.29
CA GLU A 458 15.63 -20.84 12.57
C GLU A 458 16.52 -19.60 12.41
N GLU A 459 17.45 -19.64 11.46
CA GLU A 459 18.34 -18.51 11.17
C GLU A 459 17.58 -17.28 10.67
N TYR A 460 16.53 -17.48 9.86
CA TYR A 460 15.71 -16.38 9.35
C TYR A 460 14.88 -15.73 10.47
N LEU A 461 14.30 -16.52 11.37
CA LEU A 461 13.62 -16.02 12.55
C LEU A 461 14.55 -15.19 13.42
N VAL A 462 15.75 -15.71 13.73
CA VAL A 462 16.75 -14.99 14.52
C VAL A 462 17.13 -13.67 13.85
N GLU A 463 17.32 -13.67 12.53
CA GLU A 463 17.64 -12.46 11.77
C GLU A 463 16.52 -11.40 11.86
N ARG A 464 15.25 -11.78 11.70
CA ARG A 464 14.11 -10.87 11.86
C ARG A 464 14.03 -10.28 13.26
N LEU A 465 14.28 -11.09 14.28
CA LEU A 465 14.23 -10.65 15.68
C LEU A 465 15.36 -9.69 16.07
N LYS A 466 16.47 -9.60 15.30
CA LYS A 466 17.53 -8.61 15.55
C LYS A 466 17.04 -7.16 15.36
N ALA A 467 16.11 -6.94 14.45
CA ALA A 467 15.55 -5.61 14.19
C ALA A 467 14.48 -5.18 15.21
N VAL A 468 14.05 -6.09 16.10
CA VAL A 468 13.01 -5.84 17.09
C VAL A 468 13.61 -5.22 18.35
N ALA A 469 13.22 -3.98 18.64
CA ALA A 469 13.71 -3.19 19.77
C ALA A 469 12.61 -2.83 20.79
N THR A 470 11.33 -3.11 20.50
CA THR A 470 10.21 -2.73 21.38
C THR A 470 9.19 -3.86 21.49
N ILE A 471 8.42 -3.88 22.60
CA ILE A 471 7.34 -4.86 22.81
C ILE A 471 6.33 -4.80 21.66
N THR A 472 5.89 -3.62 21.25
CA THR A 472 4.93 -3.46 20.15
C THR A 472 5.44 -4.06 18.83
N GLN A 473 6.73 -3.91 18.51
CA GLN A 473 7.32 -4.56 17.31
C GLN A 473 7.37 -6.07 17.47
N MET A 474 7.68 -6.56 18.67
CA MET A 474 7.71 -7.99 18.99
C MET A 474 6.32 -8.64 18.82
N LEU A 475 5.27 -8.00 19.34
CA LEU A 475 3.90 -8.48 19.20
C LEU A 475 3.44 -8.51 17.74
N LYS A 476 3.81 -7.49 16.94
CA LYS A 476 3.57 -7.49 15.47
C LYS A 476 4.28 -8.64 14.76
N GLU A 477 5.48 -8.98 15.20
CA GLU A 477 6.24 -10.10 14.63
C GLU A 477 5.56 -11.44 14.96
N ILE A 478 5.13 -11.64 16.22
CA ILE A 478 4.35 -12.83 16.63
C ILE A 478 3.06 -12.94 15.80
N GLU A 479 2.34 -11.83 15.62
CA GLU A 479 1.12 -11.77 14.81
C GLU A 479 1.38 -12.10 13.34
N PHE A 480 2.49 -11.60 12.78
CA PHE A 480 2.92 -11.91 11.42
C PHE A 480 3.10 -13.42 11.22
N TRP A 481 3.81 -14.09 12.13
CA TRP A 481 3.99 -15.54 12.05
C TRP A 481 2.68 -16.31 12.26
N ALA A 482 1.80 -15.85 13.16
CA ALA A 482 0.51 -16.47 13.41
C ALA A 482 -0.38 -16.46 12.16
N LYS A 483 -0.38 -15.35 11.42
CA LYS A 483 -1.21 -15.17 10.23
C LYS A 483 -0.65 -15.84 8.98
N ASN A 484 0.67 -15.80 8.79
CA ASN A 484 1.31 -16.21 7.55
C ASN A 484 1.91 -17.62 7.62
N ALA A 485 2.35 -18.10 8.79
CA ALA A 485 2.91 -19.43 8.97
C ALA A 485 2.54 -20.06 10.33
N PRO A 486 1.27 -20.46 10.54
CA PRO A 486 0.79 -20.99 11.82
C PRO A 486 1.60 -22.19 12.37
N LEU A 487 2.15 -23.02 11.48
CA LEU A 487 2.99 -24.16 11.87
C LEU A 487 4.32 -23.73 12.51
N ALA A 488 4.82 -22.54 12.18
CA ALA A 488 6.05 -22.01 12.76
C ALA A 488 5.89 -21.72 14.25
N ILE A 489 4.74 -21.16 14.67
CA ILE A 489 4.47 -20.86 16.08
C ILE A 489 4.44 -22.14 16.93
N ARG A 490 4.00 -23.26 16.35
CA ARG A 490 3.96 -24.55 17.03
C ARG A 490 5.33 -25.23 17.11
N HIS A 491 6.34 -24.70 16.42
CA HIS A 491 7.68 -25.27 16.44
C HIS A 491 8.41 -24.86 17.74
N PRO A 492 9.04 -25.78 18.49
CA PRO A 492 9.69 -25.47 19.78
C PRO A 492 10.75 -24.35 19.71
N PHE A 493 11.47 -24.26 18.58
CA PHE A 493 12.45 -23.20 18.36
C PHE A 493 11.82 -21.79 18.40
N PHE A 494 10.56 -21.66 17.97
CA PHE A 494 9.86 -20.38 18.02
C PHE A 494 9.68 -19.94 19.47
N ALA A 495 9.12 -20.79 20.34
CA ALA A 495 8.95 -20.46 21.76
C ALA A 495 10.28 -20.10 22.44
N THR A 496 11.28 -20.98 22.31
CA THR A 496 12.60 -20.82 22.94
C THR A 496 13.39 -19.58 22.49
N THR A 497 13.10 -19.02 21.30
CA THR A 497 13.78 -17.80 20.82
C THR A 497 12.98 -16.54 21.12
N THR A 498 11.65 -16.65 21.06
CA THR A 498 10.73 -15.51 20.98
C THR A 498 10.28 -15.07 22.39
N ILE A 499 10.06 -16.02 23.30
CA ILE A 499 9.73 -15.75 24.71
C ILE A 499 10.88 -15.02 25.42
N PRO A 500 12.14 -15.51 25.44
CA PRO A 500 13.20 -14.81 26.16
C PRO A 500 13.48 -13.39 25.63
N LYS A 501 13.31 -13.18 24.32
CA LYS A 501 13.46 -11.86 23.69
C LYS A 501 12.37 -10.90 24.17
N LEU A 502 11.12 -11.32 24.22
CA LEU A 502 10.01 -10.50 24.72
C LEU A 502 10.19 -10.19 26.22
N ILE A 503 10.57 -11.19 27.01
CA ILE A 503 10.87 -11.03 28.44
C ILE A 503 12.01 -10.03 28.66
N GLY A 504 13.09 -10.11 27.87
CA GLY A 504 14.18 -9.14 27.91
C GLY A 504 13.71 -7.71 27.68
N LEU A 505 12.88 -7.50 26.65
CA LEU A 505 12.29 -6.18 26.36
C LEU A 505 11.39 -5.68 27.50
N MET A 506 10.59 -6.57 28.11
CA MET A 506 9.73 -6.22 29.25
C MET A 506 10.53 -5.81 30.48
N ILE A 507 11.67 -6.44 30.75
CA ILE A 507 12.52 -6.10 31.91
C ILE A 507 13.15 -4.70 31.78
N GLU A 508 13.49 -4.31 30.55
CA GLU A 508 14.06 -2.99 30.20
C GLU A 508 13.03 -1.84 30.34
N GLU A 509 11.73 -2.15 30.28
CA GLU A 509 10.68 -1.15 30.46
C GLU A 509 10.66 -0.58 31.88
N ARG A 510 10.42 0.74 31.98
CA ARG A 510 10.31 1.43 33.28
C ARG A 510 9.06 1.00 34.04
N LYS A 511 7.95 0.80 33.32
CA LYS A 511 6.65 0.40 33.88
C LYS A 511 6.33 -1.05 33.48
N ARG A 512 6.89 -1.99 34.24
CA ARG A 512 6.80 -3.43 33.92
C ARG A 512 5.38 -3.98 33.95
N LEU A 513 4.53 -3.47 34.84
CA LEU A 513 3.12 -3.87 34.91
C LEU A 513 2.36 -3.45 33.65
N ASP A 514 2.49 -2.18 33.23
CA ASP A 514 1.87 -1.70 31.99
C ASP A 514 2.31 -2.54 30.78
N ALA A 515 3.60 -2.91 30.72
CA ALA A 515 4.15 -3.78 29.70
C ALA A 515 3.56 -5.21 29.73
N ALA A 516 3.43 -5.81 30.92
CA ALA A 516 2.78 -7.12 31.08
C ALA A 516 1.30 -7.08 30.67
N MET A 517 0.57 -6.04 31.10
CA MET A 517 -0.83 -5.82 30.72
C MET A 517 -1.00 -5.63 29.22
N GLN A 518 -0.08 -4.94 28.55
CA GLN A 518 -0.08 -4.80 27.09
C GLN A 518 0.05 -6.17 26.40
N ILE A 519 0.90 -7.06 26.93
CA ILE A 519 1.09 -8.41 26.39
C ILE A 519 -0.18 -9.25 26.61
N HIS A 520 -0.75 -9.26 27.81
CA HIS A 520 -2.02 -9.95 28.09
C HIS A 520 -3.13 -9.48 27.16
N HIS A 521 -3.32 -8.16 27.02
CA HIS A 521 -4.36 -7.61 26.16
C HIS A 521 -4.21 -8.00 24.69
N PHE A 522 -2.97 -8.14 24.21
CA PHE A 522 -2.73 -8.67 22.86
C PHE A 522 -3.19 -10.12 22.74
N PHE A 523 -2.91 -10.96 23.74
CA PHE A 523 -3.26 -12.37 23.73
C PHE A 523 -4.76 -12.66 23.95
N ASP A 524 -5.53 -11.74 24.55
CA ASP A 524 -6.99 -11.82 24.65
C ASP A 524 -7.68 -12.00 23.27
N SER A 525 -7.09 -11.41 22.23
CA SER A 525 -7.61 -11.43 20.86
C SER A 525 -6.74 -12.22 19.87
N PHE A 526 -5.73 -12.94 20.38
CA PHE A 526 -4.75 -13.61 19.54
C PHE A 526 -5.29 -14.91 18.95
N ALA A 527 -5.46 -14.94 17.63
CA ALA A 527 -5.95 -16.10 16.89
C ALA A 527 -4.88 -17.18 16.58
N GLY A 528 -3.73 -17.18 17.29
CA GLY A 528 -2.63 -18.10 17.06
C GLY A 528 -2.72 -19.40 17.85
N SER A 529 -1.56 -19.94 18.29
CA SER A 529 -1.52 -21.20 19.05
C SER A 529 -1.81 -20.94 20.54
N PRO A 530 -2.88 -21.52 21.13
CA PRO A 530 -3.20 -21.33 22.55
C PRO A 530 -2.07 -21.77 23.48
N SER A 531 -1.45 -22.92 23.19
CA SER A 531 -0.33 -23.45 23.98
C SER A 531 0.87 -22.50 24.04
N TYR A 532 1.14 -21.76 22.97
CA TYR A 532 2.24 -20.78 22.94
C TYR A 532 1.86 -19.53 23.73
N ALA A 533 0.61 -19.09 23.64
CA ALA A 533 0.10 -17.98 24.43
C ALA A 533 0.16 -18.30 25.93
N GLU A 534 -0.31 -19.48 26.34
CA GLU A 534 -0.24 -19.96 27.73
C GLU A 534 1.21 -20.00 28.24
N GLU A 535 2.12 -20.65 27.50
CA GLU A 535 3.54 -20.73 27.88
C GLU A 535 4.18 -19.33 28.01
N LEU A 536 3.90 -18.43 27.06
CA LEU A 536 4.45 -17.08 27.07
C LEU A 536 3.88 -16.23 28.21
N LEU A 537 2.56 -16.26 28.43
CA LEU A 537 1.90 -15.50 29.49
C LEU A 537 2.35 -16.00 30.87
N ASP A 538 2.53 -17.31 31.05
CA ASP A 538 3.08 -17.86 32.27
C ASP A 538 4.50 -17.34 32.54
N GLU A 539 5.37 -17.27 31.54
CA GLU A 539 6.72 -16.71 31.72
C GLU A 539 6.71 -15.19 31.96
N VAL A 540 5.75 -14.46 31.37
CA VAL A 540 5.53 -13.02 31.63
C VAL A 540 5.14 -12.81 33.09
N ASP A 541 4.16 -13.56 33.59
CA ASP A 541 3.64 -13.41 34.95
C ASP A 541 4.66 -13.82 36.01
N LYS A 542 5.40 -14.91 35.79
CA LYS A 542 6.54 -15.30 36.66
C LYS A 542 7.60 -14.19 36.70
N THR A 543 7.94 -13.62 35.55
CA THR A 543 8.94 -12.55 35.49
C THR A 543 8.42 -11.27 36.15
N LEU A 544 7.14 -10.93 35.97
CA LEU A 544 6.50 -9.79 36.61
C LEU A 544 6.58 -9.94 38.14
N LEU A 545 6.16 -11.07 38.70
CA LEU A 545 6.25 -11.36 40.13
C LEU A 545 7.69 -11.27 40.64
N LYS A 546 8.65 -11.81 39.89
CA LYS A 546 10.06 -11.72 40.26
C LYS A 546 10.58 -10.27 40.28
N LYS A 547 10.17 -9.43 39.33
CA LYS A 547 10.72 -8.08 39.13
C LYS A 547 9.88 -6.94 39.68
N VAL A 548 8.70 -7.24 40.23
CA VAL A 548 7.86 -6.24 40.89
C VAL A 548 8.53 -5.77 42.19
N ALA A 549 8.44 -4.46 42.43
CA ALA A 549 8.89 -3.81 43.66
C ALA A 549 7.66 -3.55 44.53
N LEU A 550 7.40 -4.46 45.47
CA LEU A 550 6.21 -4.44 46.33
C LEU A 550 6.03 -3.12 47.08
N ASP A 551 7.13 -2.47 47.46
CA ASP A 551 7.12 -1.22 48.22
C ASP A 551 6.70 0.02 47.41
N THR A 552 6.55 -0.11 46.10
CA THR A 552 6.15 0.98 45.19
C THR A 552 4.80 0.76 44.52
N LEU A 553 4.15 -0.39 44.78
CA LEU A 553 2.87 -0.73 44.17
C LEU A 553 1.75 0.18 44.69
N SER A 554 0.96 0.72 43.78
CA SER A 554 -0.32 1.37 44.11
C SER A 554 -1.42 0.33 44.33
N GLN A 555 -2.54 0.73 44.93
CA GLN A 555 -3.72 -0.14 45.09
C GLN A 555 -4.19 -0.72 43.76
N LYS A 556 -4.29 0.13 42.72
CA LYS A 556 -4.72 -0.30 41.39
C LYS A 556 -3.77 -1.35 40.79
N ASP A 557 -2.47 -1.15 40.94
CA ASP A 557 -1.46 -2.06 40.40
C ASP A 557 -1.50 -3.42 41.12
N PHE A 558 -1.75 -3.40 42.43
CA PHE A 558 -1.91 -4.59 43.25
C PHE A 558 -3.13 -5.42 42.80
N ASP A 559 -4.29 -4.77 42.65
CA ASP A 559 -5.52 -5.43 42.19
C ASP A 559 -5.35 -6.04 40.79
N GLN A 560 -4.64 -5.33 39.89
CA GLN A 560 -4.34 -5.85 38.56
C GLN A 560 -3.48 -7.11 38.63
N ILE A 561 -2.40 -7.11 39.42
CA ILE A 561 -1.55 -8.31 39.55
C ILE A 561 -2.33 -9.48 40.15
N LEU A 562 -3.18 -9.25 41.16
CA LEU A 562 -4.01 -10.31 41.72
C LEU A 562 -4.96 -10.90 40.67
N SER A 563 -5.63 -10.05 39.88
CA SER A 563 -6.53 -10.52 38.82
C SER A 563 -5.84 -11.40 37.77
N LEU A 564 -4.55 -11.16 37.48
CA LEU A 564 -3.77 -12.00 36.57
C LEU A 564 -3.47 -13.40 37.15
N LEU A 565 -3.50 -13.54 38.48
CA LEU A 565 -3.12 -14.75 39.20
C LEU A 565 -4.31 -15.60 39.65
N GLU A 566 -5.52 -15.04 39.70
CA GLU A 566 -6.75 -15.72 40.16
C GLU A 566 -7.03 -17.03 39.39
N ASP A 567 -6.84 -17.02 38.07
CA ASP A 567 -7.18 -18.15 37.18
C ASP A 567 -5.98 -19.07 36.85
N LYS A 568 -4.83 -18.92 37.55
CA LYS A 568 -3.62 -19.69 37.24
C LYS A 568 -3.68 -21.13 37.76
N PRO A 569 -3.20 -22.14 36.97
CA PRO A 569 -3.16 -23.53 37.42
C PRO A 569 -2.07 -23.76 38.48
N GLN A 570 -2.18 -24.83 39.27
CA GLN A 570 -1.17 -25.18 40.30
C GLN A 570 0.26 -25.33 39.73
N THR A 571 0.38 -25.81 38.50
CA THR A 571 1.66 -25.93 37.80
C THR A 571 2.40 -24.60 37.63
N PHE A 572 1.67 -23.47 37.57
CA PHE A 572 2.26 -22.15 37.53
C PHE A 572 2.98 -21.84 38.85
N PHE A 573 2.29 -22.06 39.97
CA PHE A 573 2.80 -21.77 41.31
C PHE A 573 3.97 -22.69 41.70
N ASP A 574 3.93 -23.96 41.29
CA ASP A 574 5.05 -24.89 41.48
C ASP A 574 6.32 -24.47 40.71
N GLY A 575 6.14 -23.74 39.61
CA GLY A 575 7.22 -23.24 38.76
C GLY A 575 7.84 -21.91 39.21
N LEU A 576 7.35 -21.29 40.30
CA LEU A 576 7.91 -20.05 40.82
C LEU A 576 9.26 -20.29 41.51
N ASP A 577 10.21 -19.37 41.29
CA ASP A 577 11.43 -19.36 42.08
C ASP A 577 11.19 -18.84 43.51
N LEU A 578 12.17 -18.99 44.39
CA LEU A 578 12.04 -18.63 45.80
C LEU A 578 11.68 -17.15 46.00
N GLU A 579 12.22 -16.26 45.18
CA GLU A 579 11.98 -14.81 45.28
C GLU A 579 10.54 -14.45 44.87
N ALA A 580 10.09 -14.95 43.71
CA ALA A 580 8.73 -14.71 43.23
C ALA A 580 7.68 -15.34 44.17
N ARG A 581 7.98 -16.53 44.72
CA ARG A 581 7.12 -17.19 45.71
C ARG A 581 7.02 -16.40 47.01
N ASN A 582 8.14 -15.87 47.52
CA ASN A 582 8.12 -15.01 48.71
C ASN A 582 7.25 -13.76 48.49
N LYS A 583 7.42 -13.09 47.34
CA LYS A 583 6.64 -11.89 47.00
C LYS A 583 5.14 -12.21 46.85
N LEU A 584 4.80 -13.34 46.22
CA LEU A 584 3.43 -13.80 46.13
C LEU A 584 2.84 -14.05 47.52
N ASP A 585 3.55 -14.77 48.39
CA ASP A 585 3.10 -15.05 49.76
C ASP A 585 2.87 -13.76 50.57
N MET A 586 3.71 -12.73 50.36
CA MET A 586 3.56 -11.41 50.97
C MET A 586 2.32 -10.69 50.44
N MET A 587 2.10 -10.72 49.12
CA MET A 587 0.92 -10.12 48.50
C MET A 587 -0.37 -10.81 48.98
N MET A 588 -0.41 -12.14 49.00
CA MET A 588 -1.56 -12.91 49.48
C MET A 588 -1.82 -12.71 50.97
N ASN A 589 -0.77 -12.57 51.79
CA ASN A 589 -0.92 -12.24 53.22
C ASN A 589 -1.61 -10.88 53.39
N VAL A 590 -1.25 -9.90 52.56
CA VAL A 590 -1.87 -8.58 52.59
C VAL A 590 -3.29 -8.60 52.02
N ALA A 591 -3.53 -9.32 50.92
CA ALA A 591 -4.86 -9.48 50.33
C ALA A 591 -5.86 -10.12 51.31
N SER A 592 -5.41 -11.05 52.15
CA SER A 592 -6.25 -11.72 53.15
C SER A 592 -6.91 -10.76 54.15
N LEU A 593 -6.36 -9.55 54.33
CA LEU A 593 -6.94 -8.54 55.22
C LEU A 593 -8.29 -7.99 54.73
N GLU A 594 -8.63 -8.14 53.45
CA GLU A 594 -9.94 -7.75 52.92
C GLU A 594 -11.02 -8.82 53.17
N GLU A 595 -10.62 -10.06 53.41
CA GLU A 595 -11.54 -11.19 53.62
C GLU A 595 -11.88 -11.42 55.11
N LEU A 596 -11.06 -10.85 56.02
CA LEU A 596 -11.20 -11.05 57.46
C LEU A 596 -12.23 -10.10 58.08
N SER A 597 -13.10 -10.64 58.93
CA SER A 597 -14.07 -9.84 59.71
C SER A 597 -13.42 -9.02 60.83
N GLU A 598 -12.30 -9.50 61.37
CA GLU A 598 -11.48 -8.80 62.37
C GLU A 598 -10.02 -8.85 61.96
N ILE A 599 -9.36 -7.70 61.93
CA ILE A 599 -7.95 -7.59 61.54
C ILE A 599 -7.06 -8.10 62.69
N PRO A 600 -6.17 -9.07 62.44
CA PRO A 600 -5.31 -9.64 63.48
C PRO A 600 -4.31 -8.62 64.00
N GLY A 601 -3.83 -8.83 65.23
CA GLY A 601 -2.77 -8.01 65.82
C GLY A 601 -1.43 -8.16 65.06
N PRO A 602 -0.51 -7.18 65.17
CA PRO A 602 0.77 -7.22 64.44
C PRO A 602 1.59 -8.50 64.69
N GLU A 603 1.61 -9.01 65.92
CA GLU A 603 2.36 -10.23 66.29
C GLU A 603 1.83 -11.49 65.59
N GLU A 604 0.52 -11.54 65.31
CA GLU A 604 -0.12 -12.64 64.60
C GLU A 604 0.03 -12.48 63.09
N PHE A 605 -0.18 -11.27 62.58
CA PHE A 605 -0.06 -10.95 61.16
C PHE A 605 1.37 -11.11 60.61
N PHE A 606 2.37 -10.73 61.41
CA PHE A 606 3.78 -10.77 61.02
C PHE A 606 4.55 -12.02 61.47
N ARG A 607 3.88 -12.99 62.10
CA ARG A 607 4.50 -14.14 62.79
C ARG A 607 5.54 -14.93 61.97
N LYS A 608 5.34 -15.03 60.66
CA LYS A 608 6.16 -15.84 59.74
C LYS A 608 7.19 -15.04 58.94
N TRP A 609 7.28 -13.72 59.14
CA TRP A 609 8.04 -12.81 58.29
C TRP A 609 9.28 -12.29 58.99
N ASP A 610 10.36 -12.11 58.22
CA ASP A 610 11.56 -11.44 58.72
C ASP A 610 11.41 -9.92 58.71
N ARG A 611 12.40 -9.21 59.26
CA ARG A 611 12.36 -7.76 59.38
C ARG A 611 12.23 -7.04 58.02
N ASN A 612 12.90 -7.52 56.98
CA ASN A 612 12.88 -6.88 55.65
C ASN A 612 11.54 -7.13 54.94
N ASP A 613 10.97 -8.33 55.11
CA ASP A 613 9.66 -8.69 54.58
C ASP A 613 8.54 -7.92 55.30
N ILE A 614 8.66 -7.71 56.62
CA ILE A 614 7.75 -6.86 57.39
C ILE A 614 7.81 -5.42 56.85
N GLU A 615 9.00 -4.83 56.71
CA GLU A 615 9.14 -3.46 56.18
C GLU A 615 8.53 -3.32 54.78
N SER A 616 8.71 -4.32 53.92
CA SER A 616 8.15 -4.34 52.57
C SER A 616 6.62 -4.45 52.56
N GLN A 617 6.04 -5.32 53.40
CA GLN A 617 4.59 -5.44 53.58
C GLN A 617 3.97 -4.19 54.21
N GLN A 618 4.68 -3.53 55.14
CA GLN A 618 4.24 -2.27 55.74
C GLN A 618 4.20 -1.12 54.74
N ARG A 619 5.13 -1.07 53.78
CA ARG A 619 5.09 -0.10 52.67
C ARG A 619 3.96 -0.41 51.70
N LEU A 620 3.78 -1.69 51.35
CA LEU A 620 2.67 -2.15 50.49
C LEU A 620 1.31 -1.80 51.12
N LEU A 621 0.99 -2.37 52.29
CA LEU A 621 0.57 -1.58 53.46
C LEU A 621 -0.05 -0.19 53.23
N GLN A 622 0.86 0.76 53.43
CA GLN A 622 0.68 2.18 53.39
C GLN A 622 0.25 2.70 52.01
N ASN A 623 0.71 2.10 50.92
CA ASN A 623 0.36 2.52 49.56
C ASN A 623 -1.06 2.13 49.15
N MET A 624 -1.66 1.12 49.78
CA MET A 624 -3.04 0.70 49.48
C MET A 624 -4.09 1.41 50.35
N LEU A 625 -3.68 2.11 51.42
CA LEU A 625 -4.62 2.85 52.25
C LEU A 625 -5.15 4.11 51.53
N VAL A 626 -6.46 4.17 51.35
CA VAL A 626 -7.14 5.34 50.78
C VAL A 626 -7.27 6.45 51.81
N ILE A 627 -6.88 7.66 51.43
CA ILE A 627 -7.11 8.90 52.19
C ILE A 627 -8.40 9.56 51.66
N PRO A 628 -9.35 10.00 52.51
CA PRO A 628 -9.26 10.10 53.97
C PRO A 628 -9.50 8.79 54.73
N LEU A 629 -8.77 8.62 55.83
CA LEU A 629 -8.82 7.41 56.66
C LEU A 629 -10.16 7.31 57.42
N ARG A 630 -10.70 6.08 57.50
CA ARG A 630 -11.92 5.75 58.26
C ARG A 630 -11.58 4.84 59.44
N GLU A 631 -12.55 4.63 60.33
CA GLU A 631 -12.38 3.80 61.53
C GLU A 631 -11.94 2.35 61.19
N GLU A 632 -12.45 1.80 60.10
CA GLU A 632 -12.09 0.48 59.55
C GLU A 632 -10.60 0.39 59.15
N SER A 633 -9.96 1.51 58.83
CA SER A 633 -8.56 1.55 58.41
C SER A 633 -7.58 1.58 59.59
N PHE A 634 -8.03 1.86 60.82
CA PHE A 634 -7.13 2.10 61.95
C PHE A 634 -6.35 0.87 62.38
N ALA A 635 -6.95 -0.32 62.29
CA ALA A 635 -6.23 -1.57 62.54
C ALA A 635 -5.12 -1.80 61.50
N LYS A 636 -5.38 -1.52 60.21
CA LYS A 636 -4.35 -1.55 59.14
C LYS A 636 -3.24 -0.52 59.39
N VAL A 637 -3.58 0.68 59.89
CA VAL A 637 -2.61 1.70 60.29
C VAL A 637 -1.69 1.20 61.41
N ALA A 638 -2.21 0.48 62.40
CA ALA A 638 -1.37 -0.10 63.44
C ALA A 638 -0.35 -1.12 62.90
N LEU A 639 -0.72 -1.92 61.90
CA LEU A 639 0.21 -2.85 61.22
C LEU A 639 1.38 -2.12 60.53
N ILE A 640 1.12 -0.99 59.88
CA ILE A 640 2.14 -0.19 59.14
C ILE A 640 3.24 0.36 60.07
N PHE A 641 2.86 0.79 61.28
CA PHE A 641 3.79 1.44 62.20
C PHE A 641 4.35 0.51 63.28
N HIS A 642 4.09 -0.79 63.19
CA HIS A 642 4.69 -1.78 64.09
C HIS A 642 6.21 -1.86 63.92
N VAL A 643 6.93 -2.09 65.01
CA VAL A 643 8.37 -2.31 65.04
C VAL A 643 8.62 -3.75 65.47
N ALA A 644 9.19 -4.55 64.58
CA ALA A 644 9.64 -5.89 64.91
C ALA A 644 10.89 -5.80 65.81
N ASP A 645 10.72 -6.10 67.10
CA ASP A 645 11.79 -6.20 68.10
C ASP A 645 11.72 -7.56 68.81
N GLU A 646 12.84 -8.05 69.34
CA GLU A 646 12.93 -9.37 70.00
C GLU A 646 12.23 -9.38 71.37
N SER A 647 11.87 -8.21 71.91
CA SER A 647 11.10 -8.09 73.14
C SER A 647 9.61 -8.35 72.86
N GLN A 648 8.99 -9.27 73.59
CA GLN A 648 7.58 -9.69 73.46
C GLN A 648 6.53 -8.60 73.84
N GLN A 649 6.83 -7.33 73.57
CA GLN A 649 5.89 -6.22 73.72
C GLN A 649 5.76 -5.54 72.36
N ALA A 650 4.53 -5.45 71.84
CA ALA A 650 4.22 -4.73 70.61
C ALA A 650 4.73 -3.28 70.67
N ALA A 651 5.88 -3.03 70.03
CA ALA A 651 6.46 -1.71 69.87
C ALA A 651 5.94 -1.07 68.58
N PHE A 652 5.63 0.23 68.61
CA PHE A 652 5.16 0.97 67.44
C PHE A 652 5.88 2.31 67.32
N ARG A 653 5.97 2.83 66.08
CA ARG A 653 6.39 4.20 65.76
C ARG A 653 5.25 5.18 66.03
N TYR A 654 4.89 5.35 67.30
CA TYR A 654 3.69 6.09 67.71
C TYR A 654 3.60 7.53 67.19
N ALA A 655 4.72 8.27 67.17
CA ALA A 655 4.75 9.65 66.69
C ALA A 655 4.44 9.75 65.18
N GLU A 656 5.04 8.85 64.38
CA GLU A 656 4.82 8.78 62.93
C GLU A 656 3.39 8.32 62.61
N MET A 657 2.87 7.36 63.38
CA MET A 657 1.51 6.85 63.24
C MET A 657 0.46 7.96 63.47
N ILE A 658 0.60 8.74 64.56
CA ILE A 658 -0.30 9.87 64.85
C ILE A 658 -0.20 10.95 63.75
N ALA A 659 1.02 11.25 63.30
CA ALA A 659 1.23 12.22 62.22
C ALA A 659 0.63 11.75 60.88
N TYR A 660 0.72 10.46 60.56
CA TYR A 660 0.12 9.85 59.37
C TYR A 660 -1.41 9.94 59.39
N VAL A 661 -2.05 9.60 60.52
CA VAL A 661 -3.49 9.77 60.70
C VAL A 661 -3.90 11.25 60.57
N GLY A 662 -3.11 12.17 61.13
CA GLY A 662 -3.33 13.61 61.01
C GLY A 662 -3.25 14.12 59.57
N LYS A 663 -2.30 13.63 58.77
CA LYS A 663 -2.24 13.93 57.33
C LYS A 663 -3.45 13.37 56.57
N GLY A 664 -4.00 12.24 57.02
CA GLY A 664 -5.11 11.55 56.39
C GLY A 664 -6.50 12.12 56.65
N GLY A 665 -6.67 13.09 57.56
CA GLY A 665 -7.99 13.68 57.83
C GLY A 665 -8.02 14.74 58.95
N GLY A 666 -6.87 15.34 59.26
CA GLY A 666 -6.74 16.38 60.28
C GLY A 666 -7.06 15.88 61.69
N ASP A 667 -7.43 16.82 62.56
CA ASP A 667 -7.73 16.53 63.96
C ASP A 667 -8.98 15.63 64.12
N GLU A 668 -9.88 15.53 63.12
CA GLU A 668 -11.06 14.65 63.15
C GLU A 668 -10.69 13.19 63.02
N ALA A 669 -9.81 12.86 62.06
CA ALA A 669 -9.27 11.51 61.93
C ALA A 669 -8.45 11.11 63.17
N VAL A 670 -7.65 12.03 63.73
CA VAL A 670 -6.89 11.77 64.96
C VAL A 670 -7.82 11.54 66.15
N HIS A 671 -8.92 12.28 66.25
CA HIS A 671 -9.91 12.08 67.33
C HIS A 671 -10.58 10.73 67.26
N ALA A 672 -11.06 10.33 66.08
CA ALA A 672 -11.63 9.01 65.85
C ALA A 672 -10.60 7.90 66.12
N PHE A 673 -9.35 8.06 65.65
CA PHE A 673 -8.27 7.12 65.89
C PHE A 673 -7.96 6.95 67.37
N LEU A 674 -7.91 8.05 68.15
CA LEU A 674 -7.68 7.96 69.59
C LEU A 674 -8.88 7.33 70.32
N GLN A 675 -10.12 7.54 69.87
CA GLN A 675 -11.27 6.84 70.44
C GLN A 675 -11.16 5.33 70.24
N TRP A 676 -10.81 4.90 69.02
CA TRP A 676 -10.56 3.50 68.69
C TRP A 676 -9.36 2.94 69.46
N ALA A 677 -8.21 3.62 69.48
CA ALA A 677 -6.99 3.16 70.13
C ALA A 677 -7.19 2.91 71.64
N MET A 678 -8.07 3.67 72.30
CA MET A 678 -8.38 3.49 73.72
C MET A 678 -9.18 2.22 74.02
N THR A 679 -9.71 1.55 73.00
CA THR A 679 -10.39 0.24 73.11
C THR A 679 -9.45 -0.94 72.85
N GLN A 680 -8.28 -0.70 72.28
CA GLN A 680 -7.34 -1.74 71.84
C GLN A 680 -6.29 -2.02 72.89
N ARG A 681 -6.09 -3.30 73.24
CA ARG A 681 -5.14 -3.72 74.29
C ARG A 681 -3.68 -3.38 73.97
N MET A 682 -3.32 -3.32 72.68
CA MET A 682 -1.95 -3.08 72.22
C MET A 682 -1.37 -1.70 72.56
N PHE A 683 -2.19 -0.72 72.96
CA PHE A 683 -1.74 0.62 73.37
C PHE A 683 -1.57 0.78 74.90
N PHE A 684 -1.70 -0.30 75.66
CA PHE A 684 -1.68 -0.26 77.13
C PHE A 684 -0.64 -1.22 77.72
N SER A 685 0.05 -0.74 78.77
CA SER A 685 0.82 -1.59 79.68
C SER A 685 0.00 -1.79 80.96
N GLY A 686 -0.80 -2.85 80.99
CA GLY A 686 -1.76 -3.11 82.06
C GLY A 686 -2.95 -2.13 82.04
N LYS A 687 -3.05 -1.24 83.03
CA LYS A 687 -4.13 -0.22 83.13
C LYS A 687 -3.71 1.17 82.66
N LEU A 688 -2.44 1.37 82.34
CA LEU A 688 -1.87 2.67 81.94
C LEU A 688 -1.52 2.65 80.46
N LEU A 689 -1.52 3.83 79.85
CA LEU A 689 -1.04 3.97 78.47
C LEU A 689 0.41 3.49 78.40
N GLU A 690 0.76 2.80 77.32
CA GLU A 690 2.14 2.42 77.06
C GLU A 690 3.03 3.68 77.11
N PRO A 691 4.18 3.66 77.84
CA PRO A 691 5.00 4.86 78.06
C PRO A 691 5.42 5.62 76.80
N ALA A 692 5.81 4.94 75.72
CA ALA A 692 6.20 5.58 74.46
C ALA A 692 4.98 6.18 73.73
N PHE A 693 3.82 5.53 73.74
CA PHE A 693 2.56 6.08 73.23
C PHE A 693 2.13 7.32 74.01
N ARG A 694 2.22 7.26 75.35
CA ARG A 694 1.96 8.41 76.23
C ARG A 694 2.89 9.58 75.89
N HIS A 695 4.17 9.32 75.63
CA HIS A 695 5.11 10.36 75.24
C HIS A 695 4.76 10.98 73.87
N ALA A 696 4.44 10.16 72.86
CA ALA A 696 4.06 10.63 71.54
C ALA A 696 2.79 11.50 71.57
N LEU A 697 1.78 11.09 72.34
CA LEU A 697 0.56 11.89 72.57
C LEU A 697 0.89 13.22 73.27
N LYS A 698 1.77 13.19 74.28
CA LYS A 698 2.21 14.41 74.98
C LYS A 698 2.84 15.41 74.01
N SER A 699 3.72 14.93 73.13
CA SER A 699 4.38 15.75 72.10
C SER A 699 3.38 16.29 71.07
N PHE A 700 2.47 15.46 70.57
CA PHE A 700 1.43 15.85 69.62
C PHE A 700 0.50 16.97 70.15
N PHE A 701 0.08 16.88 71.41
CA PHE A 701 -0.75 17.91 72.04
C PHE A 701 0.05 19.14 72.53
N ALA A 702 1.37 19.04 72.68
CA ALA A 702 2.23 20.16 73.09
C ALA A 702 2.72 21.01 71.89
N GLU A 703 2.66 20.47 70.67
CA GLU A 703 2.97 21.15 69.42
C GLU A 703 2.20 22.49 69.30
N GLU A 704 2.83 23.49 68.67
CA GLU A 704 2.29 24.87 68.57
C GLU A 704 1.80 25.47 69.91
N ARG A 705 2.49 25.15 71.02
CA ARG A 705 2.13 25.58 72.39
C ARG A 705 0.71 25.15 72.81
N GLY A 706 0.27 23.96 72.37
CA GLY A 706 -1.01 23.39 72.74
C GLY A 706 -2.23 24.07 72.11
N GLN A 707 -2.08 24.59 70.89
CA GLN A 707 -3.16 25.21 70.12
C GLN A 707 -4.41 24.33 70.04
N ARG A 708 -4.23 23.01 69.81
CA ARG A 708 -5.30 22.00 69.75
C ARG A 708 -6.12 21.89 71.04
N LEU A 709 -5.52 22.19 72.21
CA LEU A 709 -6.20 22.23 73.51
C LEU A 709 -6.76 23.62 73.87
N ARG A 710 -6.42 24.68 73.12
CA ARG A 710 -6.93 26.05 73.32
C ARG A 710 -8.28 26.29 72.65
N GLN A 711 -8.52 25.65 71.52
CA GLN A 711 -9.80 25.73 70.80
C GLN A 711 -10.92 25.06 71.62
N LYS A 712 -12.00 25.81 71.88
CA LYS A 712 -13.08 25.40 72.80
C LYS A 712 -13.83 24.15 72.33
N GLU A 713 -14.01 24.01 71.02
CA GLU A 713 -14.74 22.90 70.38
C GLU A 713 -13.95 21.59 70.47
N TRP A 714 -12.70 21.61 70.01
CA TRP A 714 -11.77 20.48 70.10
C TRP A 714 -11.48 20.03 71.53
N ARG A 715 -11.30 20.97 72.46
CA ARG A 715 -11.11 20.65 73.89
C ARG A 715 -12.25 19.79 74.43
N LYS A 716 -13.51 20.10 74.10
CA LYS A 716 -14.65 19.29 74.54
C LYS A 716 -14.58 17.87 73.97
N ARG A 717 -14.23 17.74 72.69
CA ARG A 717 -14.10 16.45 72.00
C ARG A 717 -12.97 15.58 72.59
N TRP A 718 -11.79 16.14 72.85
CA TRP A 718 -10.66 15.40 73.44
C TRP A 718 -10.95 14.87 74.86
N TYR A 719 -11.54 15.69 75.73
CA TYR A 719 -11.90 15.27 77.10
C TYR A 719 -13.09 14.30 77.15
N ALA A 720 -13.87 14.18 76.07
CA ALA A 720 -14.96 13.23 75.95
C ALA A 720 -14.47 11.77 75.77
N ILE A 721 -13.22 11.57 75.34
CA ILE A 721 -12.60 10.24 75.24
C ILE A 721 -12.54 9.60 76.65
N ARG A 722 -13.12 8.41 76.80
CA ARG A 722 -13.33 7.73 78.08
C ARG A 722 -12.08 6.93 78.48
N ASN A 723 -11.01 7.60 78.90
CA ASN A 723 -9.85 6.96 79.51
C ASN A 723 -9.23 7.86 80.61
N ALA A 724 -9.01 7.29 81.81
CA ALA A 724 -8.56 8.05 82.97
C ALA A 724 -7.09 8.51 82.86
N ASP A 725 -6.23 7.71 82.23
CA ASP A 725 -4.81 8.02 82.07
C ASP A 725 -4.58 9.04 80.93
N PHE A 726 -5.36 8.92 79.85
CA PHE A 726 -5.38 9.92 78.78
C PHE A 726 -5.83 11.30 79.27
N ARG A 727 -6.86 11.37 80.15
CA ARG A 727 -7.30 12.64 80.76
C ARG A 727 -6.22 13.28 81.63
N LYS A 728 -5.49 12.48 82.41
CA LYS A 728 -4.33 12.96 83.19
C LYS A 728 -3.25 13.54 82.27
N LEU A 729 -2.95 12.89 81.15
CA LEU A 729 -2.03 13.41 80.14
C LEU A 729 -2.50 14.74 79.54
N LEU A 730 -3.79 14.87 79.20
CA LEU A 730 -4.32 16.15 78.68
C LEU A 730 -4.19 17.27 79.72
N ASP A 731 -4.42 16.97 81.00
CA ASP A 731 -4.23 17.93 82.10
C ASP A 731 -2.75 18.28 82.34
N GLU A 732 -1.83 17.32 82.21
CA GLU A 732 -0.38 17.53 82.24
C GLU A 732 0.08 18.47 81.10
N VAL A 733 -0.26 18.16 79.85
CA VAL A 733 0.08 19.00 78.68
C VAL A 733 -0.55 20.38 78.79
N ARG A 734 -1.82 20.46 79.21
CA ARG A 734 -2.49 21.74 79.45
C ARG A 734 -1.77 22.54 80.52
N ASN A 735 -1.38 21.93 81.64
CA ASN A 735 -0.65 22.62 82.69
C ASN A 735 0.74 23.09 82.20
N GLU A 736 1.42 22.34 81.34
CA GLU A 736 2.73 22.71 80.78
C GLU A 736 2.64 23.82 79.70
N THR A 737 1.58 23.83 78.88
CA THR A 737 1.38 24.78 77.76
C THR A 737 0.57 26.04 78.10
N THR A 738 0.04 26.12 79.33
CA THR A 738 -0.72 27.29 79.82
C THR A 738 0.23 28.43 80.23
N HIS A 739 -0.07 29.66 79.78
CA HIS A 739 0.71 30.86 80.10
C HIS A 739 0.86 31.04 81.63
N PRO A 740 2.06 31.41 82.14
CA PRO A 740 2.32 31.53 83.59
C PRO A 740 1.29 32.36 84.37
N LEU A 741 0.73 33.39 83.73
CA LEU A 741 -0.30 34.27 84.31
C LEU A 741 -1.64 33.54 84.60
N VAL A 742 -2.05 32.58 83.77
CA VAL A 742 -3.29 31.80 83.98
C VAL A 742 -3.11 30.73 85.06
N LYS A 743 -1.87 30.22 85.24
CA LYS A 743 -1.49 29.35 86.38
C LYS A 743 -1.62 30.07 87.72
N PHE A 744 -1.36 31.39 87.76
CA PHE A 744 -1.43 32.20 88.98
C PHE A 744 -2.89 32.56 89.36
N PHE A 745 -3.74 32.86 88.38
CA PHE A 745 -5.15 33.23 88.63
C PHE A 745 -6.06 32.06 89.06
N ARG A 746 -5.67 30.80 88.78
CA ARG A 746 -6.45 29.61 89.18
C ARG A 746 -6.27 29.17 90.63
N LYS A 747 -5.25 29.69 91.34
CA LYS A 747 -4.89 29.26 92.71
C LYS A 747 -5.36 30.23 93.83
N LYS A 748 -5.99 31.36 93.51
CA LYS A 748 -6.49 32.37 94.47
C LYS A 748 -7.82 33.02 94.05
N SER A 749 -8.84 32.24 93.69
CA SER A 749 -10.12 32.77 93.15
C SER A 749 -11.13 33.28 94.19
N THR A 750 -10.69 33.79 95.34
CA THR A 750 -11.60 34.27 96.42
C THR A 750 -11.32 35.69 96.92
N ALA A 751 -10.40 36.46 96.31
CA ALA A 751 -10.01 37.76 96.87
C ALA A 751 -9.93 38.97 95.91
N VAL A 752 -10.46 38.89 94.67
CA VAL A 752 -10.51 40.07 93.79
C VAL A 752 -11.85 40.13 93.04
N THR A 753 -12.91 40.32 93.80
CA THR A 753 -14.26 40.68 93.29
C THR A 753 -14.59 42.16 93.51
N GLY A 754 -13.61 42.97 93.93
CA GLY A 754 -13.82 44.37 94.32
C GLY A 754 -13.23 45.44 93.40
N LEU A 755 -12.44 45.10 92.37
CA LEU A 755 -11.66 46.11 91.62
C LEU A 755 -12.09 46.31 90.14
N ILE A 756 -13.04 45.53 89.62
CA ILE A 756 -13.45 45.61 88.20
C ILE A 756 -14.55 46.67 87.97
N VAL A 757 -15.17 47.20 89.03
CA VAL A 757 -16.22 48.24 88.90
C VAL A 757 -15.63 49.66 88.82
N LEU A 758 -14.35 49.87 89.14
CA LEU A 758 -13.74 51.21 89.20
C LEU A 758 -12.88 51.62 87.99
N VAL A 759 -12.68 50.74 87.00
CA VAL A 759 -11.93 51.08 85.76
C VAL A 759 -12.88 51.35 84.57
N ALA A 760 -14.20 51.28 84.79
CA ALA A 760 -15.22 51.58 83.78
C ALA A 760 -15.46 53.08 83.53
N ALA A 761 -14.61 53.99 84.02
CA ALA A 761 -14.77 55.43 83.81
C ALA A 761 -13.42 56.17 83.76
N GLY A 762 -12.57 55.86 82.77
CA GLY A 762 -11.30 56.59 82.65
C GLY A 762 -10.36 56.19 81.51
N ALA A 763 -10.87 55.82 80.35
CA ALA A 763 -10.06 55.68 79.13
C ALA A 763 -10.86 56.12 77.90
N VAL A 764 -11.20 57.40 77.90
CA VAL A 764 -11.46 58.20 76.71
C VAL A 764 -10.10 58.44 76.02
N SER A 765 -10.15 58.63 74.69
CA SER A 765 -9.11 59.18 73.82
C SER A 765 -7.87 58.32 73.55
N GLY A 766 -7.84 57.69 72.37
CA GLY A 766 -6.61 57.07 71.85
C GLY A 766 -6.78 56.06 70.73
N TYR A 767 -7.94 55.99 70.06
CA TYR A 767 -8.12 55.12 68.89
C TYR A 767 -8.97 55.85 67.86
N LEU A 768 -8.37 56.80 67.17
CA LEU A 768 -8.78 57.40 65.90
C LEU A 768 -7.76 58.51 65.62
N TYR A 769 -6.92 58.30 64.59
CA TYR A 769 -6.03 59.24 63.87
C TYR A 769 -4.63 58.64 63.67
N TRP A 770 -4.46 57.81 62.62
CA TRP A 770 -3.47 58.07 61.55
C TRP A 770 -3.58 57.02 60.42
N GLN A 771 -4.27 57.41 59.34
CA GLN A 771 -3.72 57.67 58.00
C GLN A 771 -3.00 56.55 57.16
N PRO A 772 -2.82 56.74 55.84
CA PRO A 772 -3.59 56.11 54.77
C PRO A 772 -2.69 55.28 53.80
N GLY A 773 -3.23 54.42 52.92
CA GLY A 773 -3.60 54.75 51.54
C GLY A 773 -2.41 54.73 50.56
N THR A 774 -2.43 53.83 49.56
CA THR A 774 -1.87 54.06 48.21
C THR A 774 -2.38 53.00 47.21
N GLN A 775 -3.07 53.47 46.19
CA GLN A 775 -3.07 52.97 44.79
C GLN A 775 -2.24 54.00 43.97
N PRO A 776 -2.07 53.89 42.64
CA PRO A 776 -1.55 52.81 41.79
C PRO A 776 -0.45 53.31 40.80
N ALA A 777 -0.15 52.50 39.78
CA ALA A 777 0.42 52.83 38.46
C ALA A 777 1.95 53.00 38.31
N ASN A 778 2.60 52.07 37.60
CA ASN A 778 2.95 52.20 36.18
C ASN A 778 3.91 51.09 35.70
N GLY A 779 3.71 50.67 34.45
CA GLY A 779 4.78 50.39 33.50
C GLY A 779 5.27 48.95 33.38
N ASP A 780 4.74 48.23 32.39
CA ASP A 780 5.43 47.53 31.29
C ASP A 780 6.88 47.05 31.55
N ALA A 781 7.34 45.86 31.16
CA ALA A 781 6.81 44.75 30.39
C ALA A 781 7.80 43.58 30.58
N HIS A 782 7.34 42.32 30.47
CA HIS A 782 8.07 41.24 29.78
C HIS A 782 7.18 39.99 29.63
N GLU A 783 6.85 39.75 28.36
CA GLU A 783 6.77 38.49 27.61
C GLU A 783 6.62 37.16 28.37
N GLY A 784 5.47 36.53 28.17
CA GLY A 784 5.23 35.10 28.31
C GLY A 784 4.33 34.60 27.17
N ASN A 785 4.92 33.75 26.32
CA ASN A 785 4.37 32.54 25.68
C ASN A 785 2.84 32.42 25.43
N GLU A 786 2.43 32.21 24.17
CA GLU A 786 1.96 30.90 23.65
C GLU A 786 1.40 30.98 22.22
N ALA A 787 1.53 29.86 21.50
CA ALA A 787 1.08 29.62 20.13
C ALA A 787 -0.46 29.49 20.00
N PRO A 788 -1.03 29.45 18.77
CA PRO A 788 -1.08 28.16 18.08
C PRO A 788 -0.65 28.19 16.61
N ALA A 789 -0.03 27.09 16.22
CA ALA A 789 0.45 26.80 14.88
C ALA A 789 -0.68 26.54 13.89
N ARG A 790 -0.32 26.83 12.63
CA ARG A 790 -1.12 26.78 11.41
C ARG A 790 -1.57 25.36 11.07
N VAL A 791 -2.80 25.31 10.56
CA VAL A 791 -3.44 24.23 9.79
C VAL A 791 -2.51 23.74 8.67
N ARG A 792 -2.17 22.45 8.67
CA ARG A 792 -1.53 21.76 7.54
C ARG A 792 -2.62 21.32 6.55
N VAL A 793 -2.52 21.83 5.33
CA VAL A 793 -3.28 21.38 4.16
C VAL A 793 -2.69 20.04 3.68
N PRO A 794 -3.49 19.01 3.40
CA PRO A 794 -3.00 17.71 2.96
C PRO A 794 -2.45 17.78 1.51
N GLN A 795 -1.22 17.30 1.34
CA GLN A 795 -0.59 17.11 0.03
C GLN A 795 -1.32 15.99 -0.73
N GLN A 796 -1.72 16.32 -1.96
CA GLN A 796 -2.27 15.39 -2.93
C GLN A 796 -1.21 14.38 -3.36
N VAL A 797 -1.53 13.10 -3.23
CA VAL A 797 -0.74 11.98 -3.72
C VAL A 797 -0.97 11.87 -5.23
N GLU A 798 0.07 12.10 -6.01
CA GLU A 798 0.07 11.99 -7.46
C GLU A 798 0.24 10.52 -7.86
N PHE A 799 -0.71 9.99 -8.63
CA PHE A 799 -0.75 8.60 -9.09
C PHE A 799 0.05 8.46 -10.39
N VAL A 800 1.13 7.66 -10.37
CA VAL A 800 1.96 7.39 -11.56
C VAL A 800 1.57 6.03 -12.16
N PRO A 801 1.06 5.97 -13.40
CA PRO A 801 0.67 4.70 -14.05
C PRO A 801 1.88 3.87 -14.53
N VAL A 802 1.70 2.54 -14.49
CA VAL A 802 2.71 1.46 -14.61
C VAL A 802 3.51 1.43 -15.94
N TYR A 803 3.11 2.13 -16.99
CA TYR A 803 3.87 2.17 -18.26
C TYR A 803 5.09 3.10 -18.23
N LYS A 804 5.28 3.89 -17.17
CA LYS A 804 6.48 4.74 -16.97
C LYS A 804 7.69 4.02 -16.37
N LEU A 805 7.58 2.73 -16.03
CA LEU A 805 8.69 1.91 -15.52
C LEU A 805 9.45 1.13 -16.60
N MET A 806 9.12 1.33 -17.89
CA MET A 806 9.78 0.65 -19.02
C MET A 806 10.64 1.59 -19.89
N VAL A 807 10.81 2.86 -19.51
CA VAL A 807 11.53 3.87 -20.31
C VAL A 807 12.25 4.87 -19.40
N ASP A 808 13.43 4.53 -18.88
CA ASP A 808 14.62 5.41 -18.82
C ASP A 808 15.77 4.75 -18.02
N PRO A 809 17.00 4.72 -18.55
CA PRO A 809 18.22 4.63 -17.77
C PRO A 809 18.85 6.02 -17.69
N LYS A 810 18.62 6.78 -16.61
CA LYS A 810 19.35 8.02 -16.38
C LYS A 810 19.87 8.10 -14.94
N ILE A 811 21.11 7.64 -14.82
CA ILE A 811 22.05 8.05 -13.77
C ILE A 811 22.46 9.48 -14.14
N GLU A 812 22.17 10.45 -13.27
CA GLU A 812 22.83 11.75 -13.35
C GLU A 812 24.10 11.76 -12.49
N PRO A 813 25.21 12.29 -13.00
CA PRO A 813 26.49 12.32 -12.32
C PRO A 813 26.51 13.36 -11.19
N VAL A 814 27.04 12.98 -10.04
CA VAL A 814 27.37 13.91 -8.95
C VAL A 814 28.47 14.85 -9.45
N LEU A 815 28.11 16.12 -9.66
CA LEU A 815 29.03 17.23 -9.90
C LEU A 815 29.91 17.45 -8.65
N MET A 816 31.16 16.99 -8.69
CA MET A 816 32.21 17.47 -7.79
C MET A 816 32.64 18.87 -8.23
N GLN A 817 32.57 19.83 -7.31
CA GLN A 817 33.16 21.16 -7.48
C GLN A 817 34.70 21.06 -7.48
N PRO A 818 35.41 21.84 -8.32
CA PRO A 818 36.86 21.85 -8.34
C PRO A 818 37.42 22.74 -7.20
N ALA A 819 38.27 22.16 -6.36
CA ALA A 819 39.15 22.90 -5.47
C ALA A 819 40.39 23.38 -6.24
N LEU A 820 40.70 24.67 -6.08
CA LEU A 820 41.88 25.35 -6.62
C LEU A 820 43.20 24.83 -6.00
N PRO A 821 44.36 25.06 -6.66
CA PRO A 821 45.62 24.39 -6.34
C PRO A 821 46.45 25.14 -5.30
N GLU A 822 47.09 24.39 -4.41
CA GLU A 822 48.18 24.91 -3.56
C GLU A 822 49.41 23.99 -3.67
N GLN A 823 50.40 24.53 -4.39
CA GLN A 823 51.85 24.47 -4.16
C GLN A 823 52.53 23.15 -3.75
N ALA A 824 53.41 22.70 -4.64
CA ALA A 824 54.53 21.77 -4.38
C ALA A 824 55.54 22.36 -3.36
N PRO A 825 56.40 21.55 -2.74
CA PRO A 825 57.65 21.20 -3.42
C PRO A 825 58.22 19.78 -3.14
N GLU A 826 59.20 19.44 -4.00
CA GLU A 826 60.39 18.62 -3.73
C GLU A 826 60.30 17.07 -3.74
N SER A 827 60.64 16.54 -4.92
CA SER A 827 61.42 15.31 -5.15
C SER A 827 62.84 15.41 -4.57
N PRO A 828 63.55 14.29 -4.32
CA PRO A 828 64.39 13.76 -5.40
C PRO A 828 64.59 12.21 -5.41
N THR A 829 65.29 11.76 -6.47
CA THR A 829 66.04 10.51 -6.67
C THR A 829 65.41 9.31 -7.40
N GLU A 830 65.63 9.31 -8.73
CA GLU A 830 66.07 8.25 -9.68
C GLU A 830 66.74 6.96 -9.14
N PRO A 831 67.08 5.92 -9.97
CA PRO A 831 66.59 5.50 -11.31
C PRO A 831 66.31 3.95 -11.49
N ILE A 832 65.53 3.61 -12.55
CA ILE A 832 65.66 2.58 -13.65
C ILE A 832 66.82 1.53 -13.57
N PRO A 833 66.89 0.38 -14.32
CA PRO A 833 65.94 -0.48 -15.10
C PRO A 833 66.01 -2.00 -14.76
N GLN A 834 65.18 -2.86 -15.39
CA GLN A 834 65.64 -3.85 -16.40
C GLN A 834 64.57 -4.83 -16.90
N ASP A 835 64.72 -5.13 -18.19
CA ASP A 835 63.94 -5.96 -19.10
C ASP A 835 63.86 -7.45 -18.74
N GLY A 836 62.82 -8.10 -19.27
CA GLY A 836 62.61 -9.55 -19.32
C GLY A 836 61.24 -9.90 -19.89
#